data_AF-A0A7Y3H0B0-F1
#
_entry.id   AF-A0A7Y3H0B0-F1
#
_cell.length_a   1.000
_cell.length_b   1.000
_cell.length_c   1.000
_cell.angle_alpha   90.00
_cell.angle_beta   90.00
_cell.angle_gamma   90.00
#
_symmetry.space_group_name_H-M   'P 1'
#
loop_
_entity.id
_entity.type
_entity.pdbx_description
1 polymer ?
#
loop_
_entity_poly.entity_id
_entity_poly.type
_entity_poly.pdbx_seq_one_letter_code
_entity_poly.pdbx_strand_id
1 'polypeptide(L)'
;PMLYPELLEEIEAHASTIVFVNSRGLCERLAQRLNELAERDLVRAHHGSLAHGKRKEIEEALKTGALRGIVATSSLELGIDMGAVDRVLLVESPGDVARGLQRVGRAGHAVGETSRGRIFPKHRGDLLEAVVVSEGMEAGRVEPLTVPRSPLDVLSQQIVAICATEAWGVDALEALIRRAANYAGLTREVLSGVLDMLAGRYPSTEFGELRPRILWDRERDTIEGRKGAGKLALLSGGTIPDRGLYAVHSVDSGPRIGELDEEMVYESRAGETVTLGASTWRIVEITRDRVLVVPAPGEVGKLPFWRGDGPGRPVTLGRALGAFTRELGERIGDGAGRDTAEAYLRERHQLDDNAARNLVAYLSEQVDATGTLPTDRRITIERFRDELGDWRLCILSPFGSRIHAPWALAIEARLSQATGSECQTLWSDDGIVVRFADADELPDTDLLLPAPEEIEDLVVEQLGHSALFAGQFRENAARALLLPRARPGARTPLWTQRLRAQNLLAVAREYPAFPIILETYRSCLQDTFDLPGLTALLHEIRERKLRIDEVETPSASPFARSLVFAYTATYLYQGDTPVAERRAQALTLDRHMLRELLGQEELRRLLDASVIAAVEDELQGLADGYRTTHVDGLHDLLRRVGDLSDEEIAARCDGDWSSWLTSLERARRVVAVKIGGASRWIAAEDAALYRDALGVAPPRGLPEAFLEETTRPLDQLVLRFARYRGPFVPADLADCYAWVIAQAKTVLGDLASREKLLVGEFHPEGREQEFCDPEALRRIRRRTLAKLRGEVAPVEARSYARFLPAWHGIGGDGTPGTRIDGVLEQFEGLPVSFSDLESMLLPARFPRFDPRMLDELGAEGRIVWVGCGALGERDGRVALYRRDRLALLADPPEKPEACEAIHHALLEHLETRGASFFAELETVAPEDSGRILDALWD
;
A
#
# COMPACT_ATOMS: atom_id res chain seq x y z
N PRO A 1 -11.92 11.27 -30.35
CA PRO A 1 -11.16 10.01 -30.36
C PRO A 1 -11.66 9.09 -31.51
N MET A 2 -10.94 9.06 -32.63
CA MET A 2 -11.37 8.36 -33.87
C MET A 2 -11.19 6.83 -33.85
N LEU A 3 -10.55 6.26 -32.82
CA LEU A 3 -10.22 4.83 -32.74
C LEU A 3 -11.44 3.92 -32.56
N TYR A 4 -12.40 4.30 -31.70
CA TYR A 4 -13.51 3.40 -31.34
C TYR A 4 -14.43 3.06 -32.52
N PRO A 5 -14.82 4.01 -33.40
CA PRO A 5 -15.60 3.70 -34.59
C PRO A 5 -14.89 2.72 -35.53
N GLU A 6 -13.58 2.89 -35.78
CA GLU A 6 -12.82 1.98 -36.65
C GLU A 6 -12.70 0.56 -36.06
N LEU A 7 -12.49 0.46 -34.74
CA LEU A 7 -12.50 -0.85 -34.06
C LEU A 7 -13.86 -1.54 -34.18
N LEU A 8 -14.95 -0.77 -34.02
CA LEU A 8 -16.30 -1.29 -34.17
C LEU A 8 -16.56 -1.79 -35.60
N GLU A 9 -16.17 -1.01 -36.61
CA GLU A 9 -16.30 -1.39 -38.03
C GLU A 9 -15.55 -2.70 -38.33
N GLU A 10 -14.30 -2.84 -37.86
CA GLU A 10 -13.54 -4.08 -37.99
C GLU A 10 -14.22 -5.26 -37.31
N ILE A 11 -14.78 -5.08 -36.10
CA ILE A 11 -15.49 -6.15 -35.39
C ILE A 11 -16.75 -6.58 -36.14
N GLU A 12 -17.52 -5.63 -36.68
CA GLU A 12 -18.77 -5.93 -37.40
C GLU A 12 -18.52 -6.58 -38.77
N ALA A 13 -17.41 -6.24 -39.42
CA ALA A 13 -17.00 -6.80 -40.70
C ALA A 13 -16.53 -8.27 -40.62
N HIS A 14 -16.20 -8.79 -39.44
CA HIS A 14 -15.64 -10.13 -39.23
C HIS A 14 -16.56 -11.02 -38.39
N ALA A 15 -16.44 -12.35 -38.54
CA ALA A 15 -17.30 -13.28 -37.82
C ALA A 15 -17.01 -13.27 -36.31
N SER A 16 -15.72 -13.27 -35.94
CA SER A 16 -15.30 -13.28 -34.55
C SER A 16 -13.92 -12.63 -34.38
N THR A 17 -13.88 -11.57 -33.57
CA THR A 17 -12.68 -10.73 -33.40
C THR A 17 -12.15 -10.78 -31.97
N ILE A 18 -10.83 -10.89 -31.81
CA ILE A 18 -10.17 -10.65 -30.51
C ILE A 18 -9.46 -9.30 -30.56
N VAL A 19 -9.79 -8.41 -29.62
CA VAL A 19 -9.12 -7.13 -29.41
C VAL A 19 -8.20 -7.25 -28.20
N PHE A 20 -6.89 -7.28 -28.42
CA PHE A 20 -5.93 -7.27 -27.32
C PHE A 20 -5.61 -5.85 -26.86
N VAL A 21 -5.54 -5.68 -25.54
CA VAL A 21 -5.12 -4.46 -24.86
C VAL A 21 -4.08 -4.78 -23.80
N ASN A 22 -3.22 -3.80 -23.48
CA ASN A 22 -2.12 -4.01 -22.53
C ASN A 22 -2.50 -3.76 -21.06
N SER A 23 -3.73 -3.29 -20.75
CA SER A 23 -4.17 -3.08 -19.36
C SER A 23 -5.61 -3.52 -19.09
N ARG A 24 -5.87 -3.99 -17.87
CA ARG A 24 -7.21 -4.43 -17.43
C ARG A 24 -8.22 -3.29 -17.42
N GLY A 25 -7.80 -2.10 -16.98
CA GLY A 25 -8.64 -0.91 -17.00
C GLY A 25 -8.99 -0.44 -18.41
N LEU A 26 -8.08 -0.58 -19.39
CA LEU A 26 -8.41 -0.33 -20.79
C LEU A 26 -9.35 -1.41 -21.35
N CYS A 27 -9.17 -2.68 -20.94
CA CYS A 27 -10.02 -3.79 -21.37
C CYS A 27 -11.49 -3.55 -21.08
N GLU A 28 -11.82 -3.21 -19.83
CA GLU A 28 -13.19 -2.94 -19.41
C GLU A 28 -13.75 -1.67 -20.08
N ARG A 29 -12.99 -0.57 -20.08
CA ARG A 29 -13.41 0.69 -20.72
C ARG A 29 -13.68 0.52 -22.21
N LEU A 30 -12.82 -0.19 -22.91
CA LEU A 30 -12.95 -0.39 -24.36
C LEU A 30 -14.15 -1.29 -24.67
N ALA A 31 -14.34 -2.39 -23.93
CA ALA A 31 -15.51 -3.26 -24.10
C ALA A 31 -16.83 -2.49 -23.87
N GLN A 32 -16.89 -1.69 -22.80
CA GLN A 32 -18.04 -0.85 -22.52
C GLN A 32 -18.32 0.16 -23.65
N ARG A 33 -17.29 0.92 -24.08
CA ARG A 33 -17.45 1.92 -25.14
C ARG A 33 -17.86 1.33 -26.48
N LEU A 34 -17.33 0.16 -26.84
CA LEU A 34 -17.72 -0.54 -28.07
C LEU A 34 -19.18 -0.97 -28.03
N ASN A 35 -19.66 -1.49 -26.89
CA ASN A 35 -21.07 -1.86 -26.73
C ASN A 35 -22.02 -0.64 -26.72
N GLU A 36 -21.61 0.46 -26.10
CA GLU A 36 -22.35 1.73 -26.13
C GLU A 36 -22.48 2.26 -27.57
N LEU A 37 -21.41 2.24 -28.35
CA LEU A 37 -21.42 2.67 -29.75
C LEU A 37 -22.23 1.73 -30.65
N ALA A 38 -22.21 0.42 -30.35
CA ALA A 38 -22.98 -0.58 -31.10
C ALA A 38 -24.46 -0.64 -30.69
N GLU A 39 -24.86 0.04 -29.62
CA GLU A 39 -26.19 -0.03 -28.98
C GLU A 39 -26.64 -1.47 -28.65
N ARG A 40 -25.69 -2.39 -28.45
CA ARG A 40 -25.92 -3.82 -28.14
C ARG A 40 -24.70 -4.44 -27.47
N ASP A 41 -24.92 -5.56 -26.79
CA ASP A 41 -23.84 -6.40 -26.24
C ASP A 41 -23.08 -7.14 -27.36
N LEU A 42 -22.16 -6.43 -28.03
CA LEU A 42 -21.36 -6.94 -29.14
C LEU A 42 -20.11 -7.69 -28.65
N VAL A 43 -19.44 -7.14 -27.63
CA VAL A 43 -18.18 -7.65 -27.09
C VAL A 43 -18.22 -7.84 -25.57
N ARG A 44 -17.35 -8.72 -25.06
CA ARG A 44 -17.13 -8.91 -23.62
C ARG A 44 -15.67 -8.68 -23.24
N ALA A 45 -15.42 -8.15 -22.05
CA ALA A 45 -14.08 -8.06 -21.49
C ALA A 45 -13.60 -9.43 -20.98
N HIS A 46 -12.31 -9.73 -21.15
CA HIS A 46 -11.68 -10.96 -20.68
C HIS A 46 -10.30 -10.70 -20.08
N HIS A 47 -10.16 -10.88 -18.76
CA HIS A 47 -8.89 -10.75 -18.06
C HIS A 47 -8.83 -11.59 -16.79
N GLY A 48 -7.63 -11.78 -16.24
CA GLY A 48 -7.38 -12.66 -15.09
C GLY A 48 -8.16 -12.34 -13.81
N SER A 49 -8.68 -11.12 -13.65
CA SER A 49 -9.52 -10.75 -12.49
C SER A 49 -10.95 -11.30 -12.57
N LEU A 50 -11.38 -11.88 -13.71
CA LEU A 50 -12.72 -12.48 -13.84
C LEU A 50 -12.75 -13.88 -13.22
N ALA A 51 -13.88 -14.20 -12.60
CA ALA A 51 -14.13 -15.52 -12.03
C ALA A 51 -13.98 -16.61 -13.11
N HIS A 52 -13.42 -17.77 -12.73
CA HIS A 52 -13.13 -18.87 -13.67
C HIS A 52 -14.38 -19.32 -14.46
N GLY A 53 -15.53 -19.44 -13.80
CA GLY A 53 -16.78 -19.80 -14.47
C GLY A 53 -17.19 -18.78 -15.54
N LYS A 54 -17.02 -17.48 -15.27
CA LYS A 54 -17.36 -16.42 -16.23
C LYS A 54 -16.38 -16.38 -17.40
N ARG A 55 -15.09 -16.62 -17.17
CA ARG A 55 -14.10 -16.76 -18.24
C ARG A 55 -14.44 -17.92 -19.16
N LYS A 56 -14.75 -19.09 -18.61
CA LYS A 56 -15.17 -20.27 -19.39
C LYS A 56 -16.44 -20.02 -20.21
N GLU A 57 -17.43 -19.34 -19.64
CA GLU A 57 -18.66 -18.94 -20.35
C GLU A 57 -18.33 -18.05 -21.56
N ILE A 58 -17.49 -17.04 -21.36
CA ILE A 58 -17.07 -16.11 -22.42
C ILE A 58 -16.23 -16.84 -23.50
N GLU A 59 -15.31 -17.71 -23.08
CA GLU A 59 -14.49 -18.53 -23.98
C GLU A 59 -15.36 -19.46 -24.85
N GLU A 60 -16.34 -20.15 -24.27
CA GLU A 60 -17.25 -21.02 -25.02
C GLU A 60 -18.20 -20.22 -25.94
N ALA A 61 -18.67 -19.04 -25.50
CA ALA A 61 -19.47 -18.15 -26.35
C ALA A 61 -18.68 -17.67 -27.58
N LEU A 62 -17.39 -17.41 -27.44
CA LEU A 62 -16.52 -17.08 -28.56
C LEU A 62 -16.28 -18.28 -29.49
N LYS A 63 -15.99 -19.47 -28.93
CA LYS A 63 -15.78 -20.70 -29.72
C LYS A 63 -17.00 -21.09 -30.56
N THR A 64 -18.19 -20.89 -30.01
CA THR A 64 -19.45 -21.22 -30.69
C THR A 64 -19.91 -20.15 -31.67
N GLY A 65 -19.20 -19.00 -31.75
CA GLY A 65 -19.59 -17.86 -32.57
C GLY A 65 -20.80 -17.08 -32.04
N ALA A 66 -21.26 -17.37 -30.81
CA ALA A 66 -22.34 -16.66 -30.15
C ALA A 66 -21.94 -15.23 -29.75
N LEU A 67 -20.63 -14.98 -29.61
CA LEU A 67 -20.05 -13.68 -29.33
C LEU A 67 -19.23 -13.19 -30.54
N ARG A 68 -19.50 -11.97 -31.02
CA ARG A 68 -18.80 -11.36 -32.16
C ARG A 68 -17.37 -10.93 -31.83
N GLY A 69 -17.08 -10.65 -30.56
CA GLY A 69 -15.70 -10.42 -30.16
C GLY A 69 -15.44 -10.31 -28.68
N ILE A 70 -14.17 -10.40 -28.32
CA ILE A 70 -13.68 -10.24 -26.95
C ILE A 70 -12.64 -9.13 -26.93
N VAL A 71 -12.72 -8.27 -25.93
CA VAL A 71 -11.58 -7.42 -25.54
C VAL A 71 -10.81 -8.14 -24.45
N ALA A 72 -9.51 -8.41 -24.64
CA ALA A 72 -8.72 -9.22 -23.72
C ALA A 72 -7.35 -8.65 -23.40
N THR A 73 -6.83 -8.99 -22.21
CA THR A 73 -5.39 -8.84 -21.91
C THR A 73 -4.61 -10.10 -22.33
N SER A 74 -3.38 -10.28 -21.84
CA SER A 74 -2.57 -11.51 -22.02
C SER A 74 -3.24 -12.82 -21.55
N SER A 75 -4.42 -12.75 -20.91
CA SER A 75 -5.18 -13.92 -20.48
C SER A 75 -5.63 -14.85 -21.61
N LEU A 76 -5.69 -14.37 -22.87
CA LEU A 76 -6.01 -15.15 -24.07
C LEU A 76 -4.80 -15.30 -25.00
N GLU A 77 -3.60 -14.94 -24.53
CA GLU A 77 -2.39 -14.97 -25.36
C GLU A 77 -1.88 -16.39 -25.61
N LEU A 78 -2.10 -17.31 -24.66
CA LEU A 78 -1.59 -18.69 -24.69
C LEU A 78 -2.71 -19.72 -24.48
N GLY A 79 -2.66 -20.83 -25.22
CA GLY A 79 -3.26 -22.10 -24.80
C GLY A 79 -4.75 -22.32 -25.10
N ILE A 80 -5.36 -21.56 -26.01
CA ILE A 80 -6.76 -21.76 -26.41
C ILE A 80 -6.91 -21.89 -27.93
N ASP A 81 -7.50 -23.01 -28.35
CA ASP A 81 -7.95 -23.20 -29.73
C ASP A 81 -9.29 -22.45 -29.91
N MET A 82 -9.25 -21.41 -30.75
CA MET A 82 -10.38 -20.55 -31.07
C MET A 82 -10.62 -20.57 -32.57
N GLY A 83 -10.93 -21.74 -33.13
CA GLY A 83 -11.12 -21.93 -34.58
C GLY A 83 -12.17 -21.02 -35.25
N ALA A 84 -13.04 -20.35 -34.47
CA ALA A 84 -14.00 -19.38 -34.99
C ALA A 84 -13.42 -17.97 -35.23
N VAL A 85 -12.25 -17.64 -34.66
CA VAL A 85 -11.65 -16.29 -34.73
C VAL A 85 -10.94 -16.09 -36.05
N ASP A 86 -11.41 -15.11 -36.82
CA ASP A 86 -10.89 -14.76 -38.15
C ASP A 86 -10.09 -13.44 -38.14
N ARG A 87 -10.14 -12.67 -37.04
CA ARG A 87 -9.44 -11.38 -36.91
C ARG A 87 -8.89 -11.13 -35.51
N VAL A 88 -7.67 -10.59 -35.44
CA VAL A 88 -7.08 -10.05 -34.20
C VAL A 88 -6.77 -8.57 -34.38
N LEU A 89 -7.20 -7.73 -33.44
CA LEU A 89 -6.87 -6.31 -33.36
C LEU A 89 -5.97 -6.09 -32.15
N LEU A 90 -4.85 -5.40 -32.32
CA LEU A 90 -3.94 -5.01 -31.25
C LEU A 90 -4.13 -3.51 -31.01
N VAL A 91 -4.62 -3.12 -29.84
CA VAL A 91 -4.66 -1.70 -29.44
C VAL A 91 -3.40 -1.43 -28.65
N GLU A 92 -2.53 -0.55 -29.18
CA GLU A 92 -1.13 -0.37 -28.80
C GLU A 92 -0.19 -1.46 -29.33
N SER A 93 1.09 -1.11 -29.51
CA SER A 93 2.15 -2.09 -29.72
C SER A 93 2.11 -3.16 -28.62
N PRO A 94 2.31 -4.46 -28.95
CA PRO A 94 2.42 -5.50 -27.94
C PRO A 94 3.70 -5.36 -27.09
N GLY A 95 4.69 -4.58 -27.55
CA GLY A 95 5.95 -4.30 -26.85
C GLY A 95 7.04 -5.37 -27.02
N ASP A 96 6.71 -6.53 -27.56
CA ASP A 96 7.64 -7.59 -27.94
C ASP A 96 7.08 -8.41 -29.12
N VAL A 97 7.97 -8.94 -29.96
CA VAL A 97 7.65 -9.65 -31.21
C VAL A 97 7.00 -10.99 -30.92
N ALA A 98 7.49 -11.73 -29.92
CA ALA A 98 6.96 -13.03 -29.55
C ALA A 98 5.48 -12.97 -29.15
N ARG A 99 5.11 -11.98 -28.34
CA ARG A 99 3.74 -11.67 -27.93
C ARG A 99 2.88 -11.25 -29.10
N GLY A 100 3.41 -10.41 -29.99
CA GLY A 100 2.73 -10.04 -31.24
C GLY A 100 2.34 -11.28 -32.04
N LEU A 101 3.29 -12.20 -32.25
CA LEU A 101 3.06 -13.48 -32.94
C LEU A 101 2.05 -14.38 -32.21
N GLN A 102 2.16 -14.52 -30.88
CA GLN A 102 1.24 -15.33 -30.09
C GLN A 102 -0.20 -14.78 -30.12
N ARG A 103 -0.35 -13.45 -30.02
CA ARG A 103 -1.64 -12.78 -30.06
C ARG A 103 -2.28 -12.87 -31.44
N VAL A 104 -1.56 -12.53 -32.51
CA VAL A 104 -2.09 -12.60 -33.89
C VAL A 104 -2.34 -14.05 -34.32
N GLY A 105 -1.53 -14.99 -33.84
CA GLY A 105 -1.72 -16.44 -34.07
C GLY A 105 -3.02 -17.01 -33.48
N ARG A 106 -3.84 -16.21 -32.77
CA ARG A 106 -5.20 -16.57 -32.36
C ARG A 106 -6.22 -16.46 -33.48
N ALA A 107 -5.95 -15.68 -34.53
CA ALA A 107 -6.76 -15.65 -35.75
C ALA A 107 -6.34 -16.76 -36.71
N GLY A 108 -7.31 -17.40 -37.35
CA GLY A 108 -7.03 -18.46 -38.34
C GLY A 108 -6.23 -19.61 -37.74
N HIS A 109 -6.59 -20.06 -36.53
CA HIS A 109 -5.85 -21.04 -35.75
C HIS A 109 -6.04 -22.49 -36.27
N ALA A 110 -5.75 -22.71 -37.56
CA ALA A 110 -5.75 -24.02 -38.19
C ALA A 110 -4.53 -24.20 -39.10
N VAL A 111 -4.12 -25.45 -39.31
CA VAL A 111 -2.93 -25.76 -40.12
C VAL A 111 -3.13 -25.28 -41.56
N GLY A 112 -2.27 -24.38 -42.02
CA GLY A 112 -2.29 -23.83 -43.37
C GLY A 112 -3.18 -22.58 -43.55
N GLU A 113 -3.89 -22.15 -42.51
CA GLU A 113 -4.66 -20.90 -42.53
C GLU A 113 -3.76 -19.67 -42.27
N THR A 114 -4.17 -18.51 -42.78
CA THR A 114 -3.46 -17.24 -42.59
C THR A 114 -4.01 -16.50 -41.37
N SER A 115 -3.15 -16.24 -40.39
CA SER A 115 -3.49 -15.36 -39.26
C SER A 115 -3.54 -13.89 -39.70
N ARG A 116 -4.66 -13.21 -39.42
CA ARG A 116 -4.90 -11.82 -39.82
C ARG A 116 -4.92 -10.91 -38.58
N GLY A 117 -3.92 -10.04 -38.48
CA GLY A 117 -3.80 -9.03 -37.43
C GLY A 117 -3.89 -7.60 -37.96
N ARG A 118 -4.39 -6.65 -37.15
CA ARG A 118 -4.24 -5.21 -37.39
C ARG A 118 -3.82 -4.50 -36.10
N ILE A 119 -2.83 -3.62 -36.16
CA ILE A 119 -2.34 -2.85 -35.01
C ILE A 119 -2.90 -1.43 -35.09
N PHE A 120 -3.41 -0.93 -33.96
CA PHE A 120 -3.95 0.41 -33.79
C PHE A 120 -3.09 1.18 -32.78
N PRO A 121 -2.17 2.02 -33.25
CA PRO A 121 -1.35 2.83 -32.37
C PRO A 121 -2.15 3.91 -31.65
N LYS A 122 -1.83 4.18 -30.39
CA LYS A 122 -2.47 5.20 -29.56
C LYS A 122 -1.90 6.61 -29.78
N HIS A 123 -0.62 6.70 -30.16
CA HIS A 123 0.07 7.96 -30.43
C HIS A 123 1.21 7.73 -31.43
N ARG A 124 1.84 8.83 -31.89
CA ARG A 124 2.87 8.80 -32.93
C ARG A 124 4.11 7.96 -32.55
N GLY A 125 4.56 8.01 -31.29
CA GLY A 125 5.65 7.15 -30.80
C GLY A 125 5.30 5.65 -30.79
N ASP A 126 4.07 5.29 -30.40
CA ASP A 126 3.57 3.91 -30.44
C ASP A 126 3.44 3.39 -31.89
N LEU A 127 3.13 4.28 -32.85
CA LEU A 127 3.14 3.92 -34.27
C LEU A 127 4.52 3.49 -34.75
N LEU A 128 5.58 4.19 -34.34
CA LEU A 128 6.96 3.80 -34.67
C LEU A 128 7.28 2.40 -34.16
N GLU A 129 6.95 2.11 -32.89
CA GLU A 129 7.18 0.79 -32.31
C GLU A 129 6.33 -0.31 -32.98
N ALA A 130 5.05 -0.04 -33.25
CA ALA A 130 4.14 -0.97 -33.91
C ALA A 130 4.65 -1.43 -35.28
N VAL A 131 5.25 -0.53 -36.07
CA VAL A 131 5.84 -0.87 -37.38
C VAL A 131 7.02 -1.83 -37.21
N VAL A 132 7.94 -1.50 -36.31
CA VAL A 132 9.15 -2.31 -36.05
C VAL A 132 8.78 -3.69 -35.52
N VAL A 133 7.81 -3.77 -34.61
CA VAL A 133 7.31 -5.04 -34.10
C VAL A 133 6.64 -5.86 -35.19
N SER A 134 5.81 -5.24 -36.05
CA SER A 134 5.18 -5.92 -37.19
C SER A 134 6.22 -6.48 -38.16
N GLU A 135 7.26 -5.71 -38.49
CA GLU A 135 8.38 -6.17 -39.31
C GLU A 135 9.16 -7.32 -38.64
N GLY A 136 9.30 -7.27 -37.31
CA GLY A 136 9.88 -8.34 -36.50
C GLY A 136 9.06 -9.62 -36.55
N MET A 137 7.74 -9.51 -36.50
CA MET A 137 6.80 -10.63 -36.59
C MET A 137 6.89 -11.32 -37.96
N GLU A 138 6.86 -10.56 -39.06
CA GLU A 138 7.01 -11.12 -40.41
C GLU A 138 8.36 -11.83 -40.60
N ALA A 139 9.42 -11.28 -40.01
CA ALA A 139 10.78 -11.83 -40.10
C ALA A 139 11.07 -12.95 -39.08
N GLY A 140 10.15 -13.25 -38.14
CA GLY A 140 10.39 -14.20 -37.06
C GLY A 140 11.51 -13.82 -36.09
N ARG A 141 11.80 -12.51 -35.95
CA ARG A 141 12.87 -11.98 -35.09
C ARG A 141 12.42 -11.84 -33.64
N VAL A 142 12.14 -12.99 -33.01
CA VAL A 142 11.77 -13.05 -31.60
C VAL A 142 12.95 -12.75 -30.69
N GLU A 143 12.65 -12.18 -29.52
CA GLU A 143 13.62 -11.85 -28.49
C GLU A 143 14.28 -13.11 -27.89
N PRO A 144 15.57 -13.02 -27.48
CA PRO A 144 16.22 -14.13 -26.79
C PRO A 144 15.59 -14.39 -25.42
N LEU A 145 15.37 -15.66 -25.09
CA LEU A 145 14.92 -16.07 -23.76
C LEU A 145 16.12 -16.26 -22.83
N THR A 146 16.15 -15.51 -21.73
CA THR A 146 17.17 -15.65 -20.69
C THR A 146 16.61 -16.47 -19.53
N VAL A 147 17.29 -17.58 -19.19
CA VAL A 147 16.94 -18.40 -18.03
C VAL A 147 17.56 -17.79 -16.77
N PRO A 148 16.77 -17.43 -15.73
CA PRO A 148 17.30 -16.89 -14.48
C PRO A 148 18.27 -17.87 -13.83
N ARG A 149 19.44 -17.37 -13.41
CA ARG A 149 20.49 -18.19 -12.78
C ARG A 149 20.35 -18.14 -11.27
N SER A 150 20.26 -19.30 -10.64
CA SER A 150 20.22 -19.50 -9.19
C SER A 150 19.19 -18.64 -8.44
N PRO A 151 17.89 -18.62 -8.81
CA PRO A 151 16.87 -17.91 -8.04
C PRO A 151 16.71 -18.56 -6.64
N LEU A 152 17.22 -17.88 -5.60
CA LEU A 152 17.38 -18.47 -4.26
C LEU A 152 16.07 -18.55 -3.47
N ASP A 153 15.10 -17.69 -3.80
CA ASP A 153 13.77 -17.72 -3.22
C ASP A 153 12.98 -18.96 -3.66
N VAL A 154 13.01 -19.29 -4.96
CA VAL A 154 12.45 -20.52 -5.51
C VAL A 154 13.19 -21.74 -4.98
N LEU A 155 14.52 -21.65 -4.86
CA LEU A 155 15.32 -22.72 -4.28
C LEU A 155 14.89 -23.01 -2.84
N SER A 156 14.70 -21.96 -2.03
CA SER A 156 14.25 -22.05 -0.65
C SER A 156 12.92 -22.79 -0.55
N GLN A 157 11.96 -22.41 -1.39
CA GLN A 157 10.65 -23.07 -1.48
C GLN A 157 10.77 -24.56 -1.80
N GLN A 158 11.59 -24.92 -2.78
CA GLN A 158 11.76 -26.31 -3.23
C GLN A 158 12.50 -27.16 -2.20
N ILE A 159 13.52 -26.63 -1.52
CA ILE A 159 14.21 -27.34 -0.44
C ILE A 159 13.22 -27.70 0.67
N VAL A 160 12.38 -26.76 1.11
CA VAL A 160 11.35 -27.02 2.13
C VAL A 160 10.37 -28.09 1.67
N ALA A 161 9.97 -28.07 0.39
CA ALA A 161 9.08 -29.08 -0.17
C ALA A 161 9.71 -30.48 -0.23
N ILE A 162 10.98 -30.58 -0.66
CA ILE A 162 11.75 -31.83 -0.71
C ILE A 162 11.88 -32.42 0.69
N CYS A 163 12.34 -31.60 1.65
CA CYS A 163 12.57 -32.04 3.03
C CYS A 163 11.27 -32.37 3.79
N ALA A 164 10.11 -31.94 3.29
CA ALA A 164 8.83 -32.30 3.89
C ALA A 164 8.43 -33.76 3.66
N THR A 165 9.09 -34.45 2.71
CA THR A 165 8.80 -35.85 2.37
C THR A 165 9.72 -36.84 3.06
N GLU A 166 11.02 -36.52 3.14
CA GLU A 166 12.05 -37.35 3.76
C GLU A 166 13.28 -36.50 4.13
N ALA A 167 14.21 -37.09 4.89
CA ALA A 167 15.49 -36.46 5.22
C ALA A 167 16.51 -36.65 4.10
N TRP A 168 17.38 -35.66 3.88
CA TRP A 168 18.36 -35.64 2.81
C TRP A 168 19.77 -35.36 3.34
N GLY A 169 20.79 -36.03 2.81
CA GLY A 169 22.17 -35.58 2.95
C GLY A 169 22.41 -34.36 2.06
N VAL A 170 23.15 -33.36 2.54
CA VAL A 170 23.31 -32.09 1.81
C VAL A 170 23.99 -32.30 0.44
N ASP A 171 24.99 -33.19 0.34
CA ASP A 171 25.64 -33.52 -0.94
C ASP A 171 24.67 -34.13 -1.97
N ALA A 172 23.79 -35.02 -1.52
CA ALA A 172 22.79 -35.65 -2.38
C ALA A 172 21.72 -34.64 -2.83
N LEU A 173 21.32 -33.74 -1.93
CA LEU A 173 20.41 -32.65 -2.26
C LEU A 173 21.06 -31.69 -3.28
N GLU A 174 22.32 -31.31 -3.07
CA GLU A 174 23.07 -30.45 -3.99
C GLU A 174 23.16 -31.08 -5.38
N ALA A 175 23.50 -32.36 -5.46
CA ALA A 175 23.57 -33.10 -6.72
C ALA A 175 22.19 -33.20 -7.41
N LEU A 176 21.09 -33.25 -6.66
CA LEU A 176 19.72 -33.18 -7.19
C LEU A 176 19.43 -31.78 -7.76
N ILE A 177 19.70 -30.72 -6.99
CA ILE A 177 19.44 -29.33 -7.37
C ILE A 177 20.21 -28.95 -8.63
N ARG A 178 21.50 -29.29 -8.71
CA ARG A 178 22.37 -28.94 -9.85
C ARG A 178 21.97 -29.62 -11.17
N ARG A 179 21.05 -30.60 -11.17
CA ARG A 179 20.47 -31.15 -12.42
C ARG A 179 19.51 -30.19 -13.11
N ALA A 180 18.95 -29.22 -12.40
CA ALA A 180 18.11 -28.19 -12.99
C ALA A 180 18.96 -27.07 -13.62
N ALA A 181 18.58 -26.65 -14.83
CA ALA A 181 19.35 -25.68 -15.62
C ALA A 181 19.64 -24.37 -14.86
N ASN A 182 18.66 -23.87 -14.09
CA ASN A 182 18.81 -22.65 -13.29
C ASN A 182 19.92 -22.75 -12.23
N TYR A 183 20.18 -23.95 -11.70
CA TYR A 183 21.09 -24.16 -10.56
C TYR A 183 22.36 -24.93 -10.94
N ALA A 184 22.63 -25.13 -12.24
CA ALA A 184 23.81 -25.87 -12.69
C ALA A 184 25.14 -25.26 -12.19
N GLY A 185 25.17 -23.93 -12.01
CA GLY A 185 26.30 -23.17 -11.47
C GLY A 185 26.18 -22.80 -9.98
N LEU A 186 25.21 -23.34 -9.24
CA LEU A 186 25.04 -23.04 -7.81
C LEU A 186 26.26 -23.53 -7.03
N THR A 187 26.85 -22.68 -6.19
CA THR A 187 28.01 -23.06 -5.36
C THR A 187 27.55 -23.60 -4.00
N ARG A 188 28.43 -24.35 -3.32
CA ARG A 188 28.14 -24.93 -2.00
C ARG A 188 27.93 -23.84 -0.95
N GLU A 189 28.65 -22.73 -1.05
CA GLU A 189 28.57 -21.60 -0.12
C GLU A 189 27.18 -20.96 -0.19
N VAL A 190 26.68 -20.70 -1.40
CA VAL A 190 25.34 -20.12 -1.59
C VAL A 190 24.25 -21.09 -1.12
N LEU A 191 24.38 -22.39 -1.43
CA LEU A 191 23.46 -23.42 -0.92
C LEU A 191 23.47 -23.45 0.61
N SER A 192 24.65 -23.43 1.22
CA SER A 192 24.79 -23.45 2.68
C SER A 192 24.16 -22.21 3.32
N GLY A 193 24.30 -21.03 2.71
CA GLY A 193 23.61 -19.82 3.16
C GLY A 193 22.08 -19.94 3.11
N VAL A 194 21.53 -20.55 2.06
CA VAL A 194 20.08 -20.82 1.96
C VAL A 194 19.63 -21.81 3.04
N LEU A 195 20.40 -22.89 3.26
CA LEU A 195 20.11 -23.87 4.30
C LEU A 195 20.22 -23.26 5.70
N ASP A 196 21.21 -22.41 5.96
CA ASP A 196 21.38 -21.64 7.20
C ASP A 196 20.15 -20.76 7.49
N MET A 197 19.70 -20.03 6.47
CA MET A 197 18.49 -19.21 6.56
C MET A 197 17.26 -20.06 6.90
N LEU A 198 17.06 -21.19 6.20
CA LEU A 198 15.91 -22.07 6.42
C LEU A 198 15.99 -22.82 7.75
N ALA A 199 17.19 -23.11 8.27
CA ALA A 199 17.41 -23.65 9.61
C ALA A 199 17.31 -22.57 10.70
N GLY A 200 17.23 -21.29 10.32
CA GLY A 200 17.15 -20.16 11.22
C GLY A 200 18.45 -19.91 11.97
N ARG A 201 19.60 -19.91 11.30
CA ARG A 201 20.90 -19.56 11.93
C ARG A 201 20.98 -18.11 12.41
N TYR A 202 20.25 -17.20 11.75
CA TYR A 202 20.27 -15.77 12.08
C TYR A 202 19.71 -15.48 13.49
N PRO A 203 20.21 -14.42 14.18
CA PRO A 203 19.81 -14.13 15.56
C PRO A 203 18.29 -13.98 15.70
N SER A 204 17.67 -14.88 16.46
CA SER A 204 16.22 -14.85 16.70
C SER A 204 15.77 -13.63 17.51
N THR A 205 16.71 -12.96 18.19
CA THR A 205 16.56 -11.66 18.85
C THR A 205 16.17 -10.56 17.88
N GLU A 206 16.68 -10.59 16.66
CA GLU A 206 16.41 -9.59 15.63
C GLU A 206 15.37 -10.12 14.65
N PHE A 207 15.42 -11.42 14.34
CA PHE A 207 14.52 -12.11 13.42
C PHE A 207 13.38 -12.88 14.12
N GLY A 208 12.58 -12.20 14.95
CA GLY A 208 11.46 -12.84 15.67
C GLY A 208 10.40 -13.49 14.75
N GLU A 209 10.31 -13.06 13.49
CA GLU A 209 9.38 -13.61 12.49
C GLU A 209 9.97 -14.78 11.68
N LEU A 210 11.30 -14.95 11.65
CA LEU A 210 11.99 -15.97 10.86
C LEU A 210 11.96 -17.33 11.57
N ARG A 211 10.82 -18.01 11.47
CA ARG A 211 10.69 -19.36 11.99
C ARG A 211 11.44 -20.37 11.10
N PRO A 212 12.26 -21.27 11.67
CA PRO A 212 12.94 -22.29 10.88
C PRO A 212 11.95 -23.20 10.16
N ARG A 213 12.31 -23.62 8.95
CA ARG A 213 11.50 -24.50 8.07
C ARG A 213 12.09 -25.90 7.97
N ILE A 214 13.41 -26.01 8.13
CA ILE A 214 14.15 -27.27 8.14
C ILE A 214 14.94 -27.40 9.44
N LEU A 215 15.35 -28.62 9.75
CA LEU A 215 16.38 -28.93 10.74
C LEU A 215 17.64 -29.34 9.96
N TRP A 216 18.81 -28.93 10.44
CA TRP A 216 20.09 -29.32 9.87
C TRP A 216 20.99 -29.89 10.96
N ASP A 217 21.19 -31.20 10.92
CA ASP A 217 22.20 -31.90 11.72
C ASP A 217 23.56 -31.70 11.03
N ARG A 218 24.40 -30.85 11.64
CA ARG A 218 25.73 -30.50 11.12
C ARG A 218 26.76 -31.61 11.29
N GLU A 219 26.54 -32.54 12.21
CA GLU A 219 27.49 -33.65 12.41
C GLU A 219 27.30 -34.71 11.34
N ARG A 220 26.05 -35.00 10.99
CA ARG A 220 25.70 -35.96 9.94
C ARG A 220 25.61 -35.35 8.54
N ASP A 221 25.62 -34.02 8.46
CA ASP A 221 25.32 -33.22 7.27
C ASP A 221 24.00 -33.64 6.60
N THR A 222 22.97 -33.79 7.43
CA THR A 222 21.61 -34.18 7.00
C THR A 222 20.59 -33.13 7.37
N ILE A 223 19.64 -32.90 6.47
CA ILE A 223 18.53 -31.96 6.65
C ILE A 223 17.19 -32.69 6.62
N GLU A 224 16.23 -32.19 7.38
CA GLU A 224 14.86 -32.72 7.43
C GLU A 224 13.83 -31.59 7.60
N GLY A 225 12.60 -31.81 7.13
CA GLY A 225 11.53 -30.82 7.24
C GLY A 225 10.98 -30.74 8.67
N ARG A 226 10.78 -29.52 9.19
CA ARG A 226 10.11 -29.34 10.49
C ARG A 226 8.61 -29.68 10.42
N LYS A 227 8.00 -29.90 11.58
CA LYS A 227 6.55 -30.11 11.67
C LYS A 227 5.79 -28.94 11.02
N GLY A 228 5.02 -29.24 9.98
CA GLY A 228 4.25 -28.25 9.22
C GLY A 228 4.92 -27.72 7.94
N ALA A 229 6.18 -28.09 7.66
CA ALA A 229 6.88 -27.72 6.43
C ALA A 229 6.11 -28.13 5.15
N GLY A 230 5.57 -29.36 5.11
CA GLY A 230 4.77 -29.83 3.97
C GLY A 230 3.48 -29.04 3.77
N LYS A 231 2.77 -28.71 4.86
CA LYS A 231 1.59 -27.84 4.80
C LYS A 231 1.99 -26.45 4.29
N LEU A 232 3.07 -25.87 4.79
CA LEU A 232 3.55 -24.57 4.34
C LEU A 232 3.86 -24.55 2.83
N ALA A 233 4.61 -25.54 2.34
CA ALA A 233 4.95 -25.67 0.93
C ALA A 233 3.70 -25.80 0.04
N LEU A 234 2.68 -26.54 0.48
CA LEU A 234 1.41 -26.68 -0.25
C LEU A 234 0.57 -25.39 -0.25
N LEU A 235 0.58 -24.63 0.84
CA LEU A 235 -0.27 -23.43 0.98
C LEU A 235 0.32 -22.18 0.32
N SER A 236 1.64 -22.06 0.37
CA SER A 236 2.39 -20.88 -0.06
C SER A 236 3.22 -21.12 -1.31
N GLY A 237 3.18 -22.33 -1.88
CA GLY A 237 3.93 -22.65 -3.09
C GLY A 237 3.47 -21.87 -4.33
N GLY A 238 4.44 -21.53 -5.18
CA GLY A 238 4.22 -20.89 -6.48
C GLY A 238 5.20 -19.76 -6.73
N THR A 239 5.33 -19.33 -7.99
CA THR A 239 6.28 -18.28 -8.39
C THR A 239 5.61 -16.94 -8.72
N ILE A 240 4.28 -16.93 -8.86
CA ILE A 240 3.51 -15.74 -9.18
C ILE A 240 3.35 -14.88 -7.91
N PRO A 241 3.88 -13.64 -7.88
CA PRO A 241 3.79 -12.80 -6.70
C PRO A 241 2.37 -12.29 -6.46
N ASP A 242 2.02 -12.09 -5.19
CA ASP A 242 0.83 -11.33 -4.82
C ASP A 242 1.14 -9.84 -4.98
N ARG A 243 0.56 -9.22 -6.02
CA ARG A 243 0.62 -7.78 -6.29
C ARG A 243 -0.77 -7.15 -6.17
N GLY A 244 -0.84 -5.86 -5.83
CA GLY A 244 -2.10 -5.13 -5.83
C GLY A 244 -1.94 -3.64 -5.54
N LEU A 245 -2.91 -2.89 -6.06
CA LEU A 245 -2.95 -1.44 -6.04
C LEU A 245 -3.53 -0.92 -4.71
N TYR A 246 -3.10 0.26 -4.28
CA TYR A 246 -3.73 0.99 -3.19
C TYR A 246 -4.97 1.70 -3.70
N ALA A 247 -6.12 1.48 -3.07
CA ALA A 247 -7.29 2.30 -3.36
C ALA A 247 -7.10 3.71 -2.79
N VAL A 248 -7.43 4.74 -3.55
CA VAL A 248 -7.41 6.13 -3.08
C VAL A 248 -8.83 6.58 -2.75
N HIS A 249 -9.01 7.14 -1.56
CA HIS A 249 -10.30 7.54 -1.01
C HIS A 249 -10.25 8.97 -0.47
N SER A 250 -11.37 9.68 -0.53
CA SER A 250 -11.52 10.94 0.20
C SER A 250 -11.64 10.69 1.71
N VAL A 251 -11.11 11.59 2.54
CA VAL A 251 -11.19 11.50 4.02
C VAL A 251 -12.63 11.47 4.54
N ASP A 252 -13.58 12.10 3.85
CA ASP A 252 -14.99 12.22 4.27
C ASP A 252 -15.83 10.95 4.03
N SER A 253 -15.22 9.76 4.05
CA SER A 253 -15.86 8.49 3.64
C SER A 253 -16.40 8.53 2.20
N GLY A 254 -15.79 9.37 1.36
CA GLY A 254 -16.22 9.60 -0.01
C GLY A 254 -15.96 8.42 -0.96
N PRO A 255 -16.49 8.48 -2.19
CA PRO A 255 -16.29 7.46 -3.21
C PRO A 255 -14.80 7.23 -3.49
N ARG A 256 -14.49 6.02 -3.97
CA ARG A 256 -13.14 5.68 -4.44
C ARG A 256 -12.75 6.62 -5.57
N ILE A 257 -11.69 7.39 -5.37
CA ILE A 257 -11.17 8.39 -6.32
C ILE A 257 -10.34 7.70 -7.41
N GLY A 258 -9.55 6.70 -7.01
CA GLY A 258 -8.65 6.02 -7.93
C GLY A 258 -7.89 4.89 -7.28
N GLU A 259 -6.80 4.53 -7.93
CA GLU A 259 -5.84 3.52 -7.50
C GLU A 259 -4.43 4.12 -7.60
N LEU A 260 -3.48 3.62 -6.81
CA LEU A 260 -2.06 3.92 -6.92
C LEU A 260 -1.23 2.64 -6.88
N ASP A 261 -0.13 2.63 -7.60
CA ASP A 261 0.85 1.54 -7.53
C ASP A 261 1.54 1.50 -6.16
N GLU A 262 2.01 0.31 -5.75
CA GLU A 262 2.71 0.11 -4.49
C GLU A 262 3.98 0.94 -4.39
N GLU A 263 4.75 1.03 -5.47
CA GLU A 263 5.99 1.80 -5.48
C GLU A 263 5.71 3.30 -5.35
N MET A 264 4.68 3.78 -6.04
CA MET A 264 4.23 5.17 -5.91
C MET A 264 3.81 5.50 -4.48
N VAL A 265 3.07 4.62 -3.80
CA VAL A 265 2.67 4.82 -2.40
C VAL A 265 3.87 4.75 -1.45
N TYR A 266 4.85 3.89 -1.72
CA TYR A 266 6.07 3.80 -0.93
C TYR A 266 6.90 5.09 -0.97
N GLU A 267 7.00 5.70 -2.15
CA GLU A 267 7.69 6.97 -2.33
C GLU A 267 6.86 8.21 -1.93
N SER A 268 5.61 8.02 -1.50
CA SER A 268 4.73 9.10 -1.10
C SER A 268 4.71 9.28 0.41
N ARG A 269 4.57 10.52 0.89
CA ARG A 269 4.43 10.84 2.32
C ARG A 269 3.12 11.57 2.59
N ALA A 270 2.63 11.48 3.83
CA ALA A 270 1.52 12.30 4.28
C ALA A 270 1.90 13.79 4.23
N GLY A 271 1.04 14.61 3.64
CA GLY A 271 1.29 16.01 3.30
C GLY A 271 1.64 16.23 1.84
N GLU A 272 2.16 15.22 1.13
CA GLU A 272 2.47 15.34 -0.29
C GLU A 272 1.21 15.27 -1.15
N THR A 273 1.25 15.94 -2.28
CA THR A 273 0.18 15.99 -3.27
C THR A 273 0.41 14.95 -4.36
N VAL A 274 -0.65 14.29 -4.79
CA VAL A 274 -0.66 13.33 -5.90
C VAL A 274 -1.76 13.68 -6.89
N THR A 275 -1.47 13.52 -8.18
CA THR A 275 -2.45 13.83 -9.23
C THR A 275 -3.19 12.57 -9.65
N LEU A 276 -4.52 12.55 -9.50
CA LEU A 276 -5.36 11.41 -9.92
C LEU A 276 -6.45 11.90 -10.85
N GLY A 277 -6.41 11.43 -12.10
CA GLY A 277 -7.25 11.97 -13.16
C GLY A 277 -6.81 13.39 -13.51
N ALA A 278 -7.76 14.33 -13.48
CA ALA A 278 -7.52 15.75 -13.75
C ALA A 278 -7.46 16.61 -12.48
N SER A 279 -7.35 16.00 -11.30
CA SER A 279 -7.40 16.71 -10.02
C SER A 279 -6.21 16.35 -9.16
N THR A 280 -5.63 17.35 -8.48
CA THR A 280 -4.60 17.15 -7.47
C THR A 280 -5.25 16.88 -6.12
N TRP A 281 -4.69 15.93 -5.40
CA TRP A 281 -5.17 15.46 -4.12
C TRP A 281 -4.03 15.45 -3.11
N ARG A 282 -4.19 16.09 -1.95
CA ARG A 282 -3.19 16.03 -0.88
C ARG A 282 -3.40 14.77 -0.05
N ILE A 283 -2.35 13.99 0.11
CA ILE A 283 -2.34 12.82 0.98
C ILE A 283 -2.45 13.29 2.42
N VAL A 284 -3.55 12.98 3.07
CA VAL A 284 -3.74 13.23 4.50
C VAL A 284 -3.14 12.10 5.31
N GLU A 285 -3.40 10.88 4.89
CA GLU A 285 -2.94 9.69 5.57
C GLU A 285 -2.73 8.54 4.58
N ILE A 286 -1.56 7.92 4.64
CA ILE A 286 -1.32 6.63 3.98
C ILE A 286 -1.61 5.56 5.01
N THR A 287 -2.79 4.94 4.88
CA THR A 287 -3.14 3.81 5.73
C THR A 287 -2.59 2.51 5.14
N ARG A 288 -2.96 1.39 5.76
CA ARG A 288 -2.41 0.07 5.45
C ARG A 288 -2.85 -0.40 4.05
N ASP A 289 -4.10 -0.14 3.68
CA ASP A 289 -4.76 -0.65 2.46
C ASP A 289 -5.26 0.44 1.50
N ARG A 290 -5.22 1.70 1.93
CA ARG A 290 -5.70 2.85 1.14
C ARG A 290 -4.91 4.11 1.40
N VAL A 291 -4.90 5.00 0.41
CA VAL A 291 -4.41 6.37 0.56
C VAL A 291 -5.62 7.27 0.77
N LEU A 292 -5.66 7.96 1.90
CA LEU A 292 -6.68 8.95 2.21
C LEU A 292 -6.19 10.32 1.75
N VAL A 293 -6.99 10.96 0.92
CA VAL A 293 -6.65 12.24 0.31
C VAL A 293 -7.75 13.27 0.51
N VAL A 294 -7.40 14.53 0.44
CA VAL A 294 -8.34 15.66 0.32
C VAL A 294 -8.07 16.41 -0.98
N PRO A 295 -9.09 17.03 -1.61
CA PRO A 295 -8.86 17.88 -2.77
C PRO A 295 -7.79 18.94 -2.46
N ALA A 296 -6.81 19.05 -3.36
CA ALA A 296 -5.77 20.09 -3.29
C ALA A 296 -5.66 20.80 -4.65
N PRO A 297 -6.76 21.44 -5.11
CA PRO A 297 -6.77 22.17 -6.37
C PRO A 297 -5.68 23.27 -6.36
N GLY A 298 -5.01 23.47 -7.50
CA GLY A 298 -3.96 24.47 -7.64
C GLY A 298 -2.57 24.06 -7.13
N GLU A 299 -2.45 22.97 -6.36
CA GLU A 299 -1.15 22.43 -5.96
C GLU A 299 -0.55 21.51 -7.03
N VAL A 300 0.77 21.54 -7.18
CA VAL A 300 1.50 20.62 -8.05
C VAL A 300 1.55 19.27 -7.36
N GLY A 301 0.91 18.26 -7.94
CA GLY A 301 0.94 16.88 -7.45
C GLY A 301 2.04 16.05 -8.10
N LYS A 302 2.64 15.14 -7.34
CA LYS A 302 3.47 14.05 -7.86
C LYS A 302 2.61 13.17 -8.75
N LEU A 303 3.10 12.90 -9.96
CA LEU A 303 2.35 12.12 -10.93
C LEU A 303 2.45 10.63 -10.58
N PRO A 304 1.33 9.90 -10.48
CA PRO A 304 1.38 8.49 -10.20
C PRO A 304 1.94 7.74 -11.39
N PHE A 305 3.14 7.20 -11.22
CA PHE A 305 3.68 6.28 -12.21
C PHE A 305 3.04 4.91 -12.02
N TRP A 306 2.60 4.34 -13.14
CA TRP A 306 2.15 2.96 -13.22
C TRP A 306 3.26 2.22 -13.92
N ARG A 307 4.18 1.60 -13.18
CA ARG A 307 5.11 0.66 -13.82
C ARG A 307 4.25 -0.50 -14.32
N GLY A 308 4.00 -0.52 -15.63
CA GLY A 308 3.18 -1.54 -16.26
C GLY A 308 3.67 -2.93 -15.87
N ASP A 309 2.76 -3.91 -15.87
CA ASP A 309 2.99 -5.32 -15.49
C ASP A 309 4.09 -6.03 -16.32
N GLY A 310 4.77 -5.34 -17.26
CA GLY A 310 5.74 -5.90 -18.20
C GLY A 310 7.19 -5.44 -17.96
N PRO A 311 8.19 -6.22 -18.39
CA PRO A 311 9.62 -6.02 -18.12
C PRO A 311 10.26 -4.81 -18.84
N GLY A 312 9.48 -3.93 -19.47
CA GLY A 312 9.99 -2.86 -20.32
C GLY A 312 10.46 -3.33 -21.71
N ARG A 313 10.70 -2.39 -22.62
CA ARG A 313 11.25 -2.69 -23.95
C ARG A 313 12.65 -3.30 -23.81
N PRO A 314 12.94 -4.46 -24.43
CA PRO A 314 14.27 -5.03 -24.43
C PRO A 314 15.22 -4.26 -25.37
N VAL A 315 16.50 -4.25 -25.04
CA VAL A 315 17.53 -3.53 -25.83
C VAL A 315 17.61 -3.99 -27.28
N THR A 316 17.28 -5.25 -27.57
CA THR A 316 17.23 -5.80 -28.94
C THR A 316 16.17 -5.12 -29.79
N LEU A 317 14.96 -4.93 -29.25
CA LEU A 317 13.89 -4.20 -29.90
C LEU A 317 14.24 -2.71 -29.99
N GLY A 318 14.83 -2.14 -28.93
CA GLY A 318 15.31 -0.76 -28.93
C GLY A 318 16.34 -0.47 -30.03
N ARG A 319 17.30 -1.38 -30.26
CA ARG A 319 18.27 -1.28 -31.37
C ARG A 319 17.60 -1.41 -32.73
N ALA A 320 16.62 -2.30 -32.88
CA ALA A 320 15.84 -2.41 -34.13
C ALA A 320 15.07 -1.11 -34.42
N LEU A 321 14.45 -0.53 -33.39
CA LEU A 321 13.73 0.74 -33.50
C LEU A 321 14.66 1.89 -33.86
N GLY A 322 15.81 1.99 -33.19
CA GLY A 322 16.83 2.98 -33.52
C GLY A 322 17.37 2.85 -34.95
N ALA A 323 17.60 1.61 -35.43
CA ALA A 323 18.06 1.35 -36.79
C ALA A 323 17.01 1.71 -37.84
N PHE A 324 15.74 1.40 -37.58
CA PHE A 324 14.62 1.78 -38.43
C PHE A 324 14.44 3.31 -38.50
N THR A 325 14.51 3.99 -37.34
CA THR A 325 14.48 5.46 -37.28
C THR A 325 15.62 6.09 -38.08
N ARG A 326 16.83 5.51 -38.04
CA ARG A 326 17.95 5.95 -38.86
C ARG A 326 17.65 5.79 -40.35
N GLU A 327 17.23 4.60 -40.77
CA GLU A 327 16.93 4.31 -42.19
C GLU A 327 15.85 5.26 -42.73
N LEU A 328 14.78 5.48 -41.96
CA LEU A 328 13.70 6.36 -42.37
C LEU A 328 14.15 7.83 -42.37
N GLY A 329 14.96 8.24 -41.40
CA GLY A 329 15.56 9.58 -41.35
C GLY A 329 16.46 9.89 -42.56
N GLU A 330 17.27 8.93 -43.01
CA GLU A 330 18.09 9.05 -44.22
C GLU A 330 17.23 9.28 -45.46
N ARG A 331 16.14 8.51 -45.61
CA ARG A 331 15.20 8.67 -46.75
C ARG A 331 14.49 10.03 -46.74
N ILE A 332 14.12 10.54 -45.56
CA ILE A 332 13.48 11.86 -45.42
C ILE A 332 14.42 12.99 -45.87
N GLY A 333 15.73 12.83 -45.67
CA GLY A 333 16.75 13.84 -46.01
C GLY A 333 17.11 13.95 -47.49
N ASP A 334 16.72 12.99 -48.34
CA ASP A 334 17.00 13.02 -49.78
C ASP A 334 16.05 14.00 -50.52
N GLY A 335 16.46 14.57 -51.66
CA GLY A 335 15.76 15.70 -52.32
C GLY A 335 14.28 15.48 -52.75
N ALA A 336 13.76 14.26 -52.69
CA ALA A 336 12.34 13.90 -52.87
C ALA A 336 11.71 13.31 -51.59
N GLY A 337 12.35 13.52 -50.43
CA GLY A 337 12.45 12.57 -49.32
C GLY A 337 11.19 12.20 -48.56
N ARG A 338 10.21 13.11 -48.44
CA ARG A 338 8.96 12.79 -47.70
C ARG A 338 8.05 11.83 -48.48
N ASP A 339 7.79 12.11 -49.76
CA ASP A 339 6.91 11.27 -50.58
C ASP A 339 7.51 9.87 -50.79
N THR A 340 8.83 9.78 -50.93
CA THR A 340 9.54 8.49 -51.06
C THR A 340 9.54 7.69 -49.77
N ALA A 341 9.71 8.34 -48.60
CA ALA A 341 9.59 7.70 -47.30
C ALA A 341 8.17 7.19 -47.04
N GLU A 342 7.15 7.97 -47.40
CA GLU A 342 5.75 7.54 -47.28
C GLU A 342 5.42 6.35 -48.21
N ALA A 343 5.90 6.37 -49.46
CA ALA A 343 5.72 5.26 -50.39
C ALA A 343 6.39 3.99 -49.87
N TYR A 344 7.61 4.10 -49.34
CA TYR A 344 8.32 2.99 -48.70
C TYR A 344 7.52 2.38 -47.55
N LEU A 345 6.94 3.19 -46.67
CA LEU A 345 6.11 2.72 -45.56
C LEU A 345 4.84 1.99 -46.03
N ARG A 346 4.17 2.50 -47.07
CA ARG A 346 2.97 1.86 -47.65
C ARG A 346 3.30 0.52 -48.32
N GLU A 347 4.35 0.50 -49.15
CA GLU A 347 4.70 -0.67 -49.97
C GLU A 347 5.38 -1.77 -49.16
N ARG A 348 6.32 -1.41 -48.27
CA ARG A 348 7.16 -2.39 -47.56
C ARG A 348 6.58 -2.82 -46.22
N HIS A 349 5.86 -1.92 -45.55
CA HIS A 349 5.37 -2.10 -44.17
C HIS A 349 3.85 -2.13 -44.07
N GLN A 350 3.13 -2.01 -45.18
CA GLN A 350 1.66 -2.13 -45.27
C GLN A 350 0.91 -1.10 -44.38
N LEU A 351 1.49 0.09 -44.17
CA LEU A 351 0.82 1.18 -43.47
C LEU A 351 -0.28 1.79 -44.35
N ASP A 352 -1.35 2.26 -43.72
CA ASP A 352 -2.31 3.13 -44.39
C ASP A 352 -1.74 4.55 -44.62
N ASP A 353 -2.43 5.34 -45.45
CA ASP A 353 -1.99 6.69 -45.83
C ASP A 353 -1.86 7.64 -44.63
N ASN A 354 -2.68 7.48 -43.60
CA ASN A 354 -2.63 8.34 -42.42
C ASN A 354 -1.46 7.96 -41.53
N ALA A 355 -1.22 6.67 -41.32
CA ALA A 355 -0.10 6.15 -40.57
C ALA A 355 1.23 6.55 -41.22
N ALA A 356 1.40 6.33 -42.52
CA ALA A 356 2.62 6.70 -43.24
C ALA A 356 2.93 8.20 -43.12
N ARG A 357 1.94 9.07 -43.38
CA ARG A 357 2.07 10.53 -43.25
C ARG A 357 2.40 10.95 -41.82
N ASN A 358 1.71 10.39 -40.82
CA ASN A 358 1.95 10.74 -39.42
C ASN A 358 3.35 10.33 -38.95
N LEU A 359 3.85 9.18 -39.37
CA LEU A 359 5.18 8.71 -38.99
C LEU A 359 6.29 9.57 -39.61
N VAL A 360 6.18 9.87 -40.92
CA VAL A 360 7.14 10.76 -41.61
C VAL A 360 7.09 12.17 -41.03
N ALA A 361 5.89 12.70 -40.75
CA ALA A 361 5.73 13.99 -40.08
C ALA A 361 6.36 13.99 -38.68
N TYR A 362 6.12 12.95 -37.87
CA TYR A 362 6.67 12.82 -36.53
C TYR A 362 8.20 12.87 -36.51
N LEU A 363 8.86 12.11 -37.39
CA LEU A 363 10.33 12.13 -37.49
C LEU A 363 10.86 13.44 -38.08
N SER A 364 10.16 14.02 -39.06
CA SER A 364 10.54 15.32 -39.64
C SER A 364 10.49 16.42 -38.58
N GLU A 365 9.40 16.50 -37.82
CA GLU A 365 9.23 17.45 -36.71
C GLU A 365 10.32 17.28 -35.65
N GLN A 366 10.78 16.05 -35.40
CA GLN A 366 11.88 15.79 -34.45
C GLN A 366 13.22 16.30 -34.98
N VAL A 367 13.51 16.08 -36.26
CA VAL A 367 14.71 16.62 -36.93
C VAL A 367 14.66 18.16 -36.94
N ASP A 368 13.51 18.74 -37.24
CA ASP A 368 13.33 20.19 -37.26
C ASP A 368 13.57 20.81 -35.86
N ALA A 369 13.18 20.10 -34.79
CA ALA A 369 13.37 20.56 -33.41
C ALA A 369 14.80 20.36 -32.87
N THR A 370 15.42 19.22 -33.14
CA THR A 370 16.69 18.81 -32.49
C THR A 370 17.88 18.69 -33.44
N GLY A 371 17.67 18.95 -34.73
CA GLY A 371 18.66 18.81 -35.81
C GLY A 371 19.00 17.37 -36.19
N THR A 372 18.67 16.39 -35.34
CA THR A 372 19.03 14.97 -35.52
C THR A 372 17.93 14.06 -34.97
N LEU A 373 18.02 12.75 -35.26
CA LEU A 373 17.16 11.73 -34.65
C LEU A 373 17.96 10.90 -33.65
N PRO A 374 17.40 10.60 -32.46
CA PRO A 374 17.87 9.49 -31.62
C PRO A 374 17.74 8.16 -32.36
N THR A 375 18.82 7.38 -32.42
CA THR A 375 18.91 6.12 -33.17
C THR A 375 19.73 5.09 -32.41
N ASP A 376 19.96 3.91 -32.99
CA ASP A 376 20.85 2.87 -32.47
C ASP A 376 22.33 3.30 -32.42
N ARG A 377 22.68 4.46 -33.00
CA ARG A 377 24.05 5.02 -33.04
C ARG A 377 24.15 6.43 -32.46
N ARG A 378 23.05 7.02 -32.02
CA ARG A 378 22.98 8.41 -31.55
C ARG A 378 21.98 8.55 -30.41
N ILE A 379 22.41 9.16 -29.31
CA ILE A 379 21.55 9.62 -28.22
C ILE A 379 21.54 11.14 -28.24
N THR A 380 20.37 11.73 -27.98
CA THR A 380 20.22 13.18 -27.91
C THR A 380 19.97 13.58 -26.45
N ILE A 381 20.77 14.52 -25.94
CA ILE A 381 20.53 15.19 -24.68
C ILE A 381 19.86 16.53 -24.99
N GLU A 382 18.55 16.60 -24.77
CA GLU A 382 17.75 17.80 -25.00
C GLU A 382 17.54 18.55 -23.69
N ARG A 383 17.80 19.87 -23.69
CA ARG A 383 17.49 20.77 -22.58
C ARG A 383 16.48 21.83 -23.01
N PHE A 384 15.49 22.10 -22.18
CA PHE A 384 14.52 23.18 -22.40
C PHE A 384 13.95 23.67 -21.06
N ARG A 385 13.33 24.86 -21.07
CA ARG A 385 12.59 25.37 -19.92
C ARG A 385 11.11 25.06 -20.07
N ASP A 386 10.47 24.61 -19.00
CA ASP A 386 9.01 24.43 -18.99
C ASP A 386 8.26 25.76 -18.81
N GLU A 387 6.93 25.71 -18.80
CA GLU A 387 6.08 26.90 -18.68
C GLU A 387 6.27 27.66 -17.35
N LEU A 388 6.82 26.99 -16.32
CA LEU A 388 7.14 27.59 -15.03
C LEU A 388 8.57 28.16 -14.98
N GLY A 389 9.36 27.95 -16.03
CA GLY A 389 10.75 28.37 -16.11
C GLY A 389 11.75 27.36 -15.53
N ASP A 390 11.27 26.21 -15.04
CA ASP A 390 12.14 25.14 -14.53
C ASP A 390 12.89 24.47 -15.68
N TRP A 391 14.14 24.09 -15.44
CA TRP A 391 14.91 23.34 -16.42
C TRP A 391 14.50 21.86 -16.48
N ARG A 392 14.36 21.38 -17.71
CA ARG A 392 14.19 19.97 -18.04
C ARG A 392 15.36 19.51 -18.87
N LEU A 393 15.90 18.36 -18.49
CA LEU A 393 16.91 17.67 -19.27
C LEU A 393 16.38 16.28 -19.64
N CYS A 394 16.33 15.99 -20.93
CA CYS A 394 15.83 14.73 -21.47
C CYS A 394 16.95 13.99 -22.20
N ILE A 395 17.25 12.76 -21.77
CA ILE A 395 18.10 11.82 -22.50
C ILE A 395 17.19 11.01 -23.42
N LEU A 396 17.17 11.33 -24.70
CA LEU A 396 16.34 10.67 -25.72
C LEU A 396 17.10 9.48 -26.31
N SER A 397 16.53 8.29 -26.14
CA SER A 397 17.23 7.03 -26.43
C SER A 397 16.23 5.90 -26.71
N PRO A 398 16.43 5.06 -27.73
CA PRO A 398 15.47 4.00 -28.06
C PRO A 398 15.67 2.70 -27.25
N PHE A 399 16.69 2.61 -26.38
CA PHE A 399 17.18 1.33 -25.83
C PHE A 399 16.31 0.66 -24.76
N GLY A 400 15.20 1.29 -24.36
CA GLY A 400 14.22 0.69 -23.48
C GLY A 400 14.46 0.89 -21.99
N SER A 401 13.39 0.75 -21.21
CA SER A 401 13.41 1.05 -19.77
C SER A 401 14.29 0.10 -18.95
N ARG A 402 14.58 -1.11 -19.44
CA ARG A 402 15.55 -2.03 -18.80
C ARG A 402 16.96 -1.43 -18.70
N ILE A 403 17.29 -0.52 -19.62
CA ILE A 403 18.55 0.24 -19.66
C ILE A 403 18.37 1.58 -18.95
N HIS A 404 17.26 2.27 -19.21
CA HIS A 404 17.05 3.62 -18.68
C HIS A 404 16.79 3.66 -17.17
N ALA A 405 16.14 2.66 -16.60
CA ALA A 405 15.88 2.59 -15.16
C ALA A 405 17.17 2.52 -14.32
N PRO A 406 18.10 1.57 -14.55
CA PRO A 406 19.38 1.57 -13.82
C PRO A 406 20.24 2.80 -14.14
N TRP A 407 20.17 3.32 -15.38
CA TRP A 407 20.90 4.54 -15.73
C TRP A 407 20.36 5.76 -14.95
N ALA A 408 19.05 5.90 -14.81
CA ALA A 408 18.42 6.95 -14.02
C ALA A 408 18.83 6.89 -12.53
N LEU A 409 18.87 5.69 -11.93
CA LEU A 409 19.36 5.50 -10.55
C LEU A 409 20.82 5.96 -10.40
N ALA A 410 21.68 5.65 -11.37
CA ALA A 410 23.07 6.10 -11.35
C ALA A 410 23.21 7.62 -11.53
N ILE A 411 22.35 8.23 -12.35
CA ILE A 411 22.27 9.70 -12.50
C ILE A 411 21.84 10.35 -11.19
N GLU A 412 20.82 9.82 -10.52
CA GLU A 412 20.36 10.31 -9.20
C GLU A 412 21.50 10.25 -8.17
N ALA A 413 22.23 9.13 -8.11
CA ALA A 413 23.38 8.97 -7.23
C ALA A 413 24.41 10.09 -7.45
N ARG A 414 24.84 10.29 -8.71
CA ARG A 414 25.88 11.27 -9.05
C ARG A 414 25.41 12.70 -8.87
N LEU A 415 24.18 13.02 -9.26
CA LEU A 415 23.62 14.37 -9.11
C LEU A 415 23.44 14.73 -7.63
N SER A 416 22.95 13.80 -6.81
CA SER A 416 22.81 14.01 -5.37
C SER A 416 24.17 14.26 -4.72
N GLN A 417 25.20 13.47 -5.08
CA GLN A 417 26.56 13.67 -4.58
C GLN A 417 27.21 14.98 -5.04
N ALA A 418 26.97 15.41 -6.29
CA ALA A 418 27.60 16.60 -6.87
C ALA A 418 26.91 17.90 -6.45
N THR A 419 25.59 17.92 -6.33
CA THR A 419 24.81 19.16 -6.11
C THR A 419 24.29 19.31 -4.69
N GLY A 420 24.25 18.24 -3.89
CA GLY A 420 23.67 18.24 -2.54
C GLY A 420 22.14 18.35 -2.49
N SER A 421 21.48 18.47 -3.64
CA SER A 421 20.02 18.56 -3.78
C SER A 421 19.45 17.23 -4.27
N GLU A 422 18.25 16.88 -3.81
CA GLU A 422 17.51 15.73 -4.35
C GLU A 422 17.03 16.07 -5.77
N CYS A 423 17.52 15.33 -6.76
CA CYS A 423 17.06 15.42 -8.13
C CYS A 423 16.00 14.36 -8.39
N GLN A 424 14.92 14.73 -9.08
CA GLN A 424 13.89 13.78 -9.46
C GLN A 424 14.14 13.33 -10.89
N THR A 425 14.33 12.02 -11.09
CA THR A 425 14.37 11.43 -12.42
C THR A 425 13.11 10.63 -12.72
N LEU A 426 12.77 10.60 -13.99
CA LEU A 426 11.75 9.73 -14.56
C LEU A 426 12.34 9.03 -15.76
N TRP A 427 11.89 7.83 -16.03
CA TRP A 427 12.36 7.05 -17.17
C TRP A 427 11.17 6.36 -17.83
N SER A 428 11.32 6.09 -19.12
CA SER A 428 10.41 5.29 -19.93
C SER A 428 11.21 4.46 -20.93
N ASP A 429 10.55 3.79 -21.87
CA ASP A 429 11.24 3.06 -22.94
C ASP A 429 11.97 3.97 -23.94
N ASP A 430 11.64 5.26 -23.99
CA ASP A 430 12.16 6.20 -24.98
C ASP A 430 13.19 7.20 -24.40
N GLY A 431 13.47 7.11 -23.09
CA GLY A 431 14.48 7.98 -22.47
C GLY A 431 14.33 8.21 -20.98
N ILE A 432 15.09 9.18 -20.50
CA ILE A 432 15.16 9.64 -19.11
C ILE A 432 14.87 11.14 -19.08
N VAL A 433 14.08 11.60 -18.11
CA VAL A 433 13.81 13.01 -17.83
C VAL A 433 14.35 13.33 -16.45
N VAL A 434 15.12 14.40 -16.37
CA VAL A 434 15.71 14.93 -15.15
C VAL A 434 15.14 16.33 -14.92
N ARG A 435 14.57 16.57 -13.73
CA ARG A 435 14.02 17.87 -13.35
C ARG A 435 14.98 18.59 -12.41
N PHE A 436 15.22 19.87 -12.69
CA PHE A 436 15.91 20.78 -11.79
C PHE A 436 14.96 21.92 -11.41
N ALA A 437 14.51 21.92 -10.16
CA ALA A 437 13.67 22.99 -9.62
C ALA A 437 14.55 24.18 -9.22
N ASP A 438 14.14 25.40 -9.60
CA ASP A 438 14.79 26.65 -9.19
C ASP A 438 16.32 26.73 -9.46
N ALA A 439 16.81 26.04 -10.50
CA ALA A 439 18.22 26.04 -10.86
C ALA A 439 18.55 27.16 -11.86
N ASP A 440 19.44 28.08 -11.49
CA ASP A 440 19.93 29.13 -12.39
C ASP A 440 20.78 28.56 -13.54
N GLU A 441 21.62 27.56 -13.21
CA GLU A 441 22.48 26.84 -14.16
C GLU A 441 22.29 25.32 -14.04
N LEU A 442 22.38 24.64 -15.19
CA LEU A 442 22.33 23.19 -15.26
C LEU A 442 23.69 22.57 -14.92
N PRO A 443 23.74 21.41 -14.26
CA PRO A 443 24.97 20.66 -14.07
C PRO A 443 25.56 20.21 -15.42
N ASP A 444 26.86 19.92 -15.41
CA ASP A 444 27.56 19.40 -16.60
C ASP A 444 26.93 18.08 -17.06
N THR A 445 26.76 17.94 -18.38
CA THR A 445 26.23 16.73 -19.02
C THR A 445 27.08 15.49 -18.74
N ASP A 446 28.37 15.65 -18.43
CA ASP A 446 29.25 14.55 -18.01
C ASP A 446 28.75 13.85 -16.74
N LEU A 447 27.95 14.52 -15.89
CA LEU A 447 27.32 13.90 -14.73
C LEU A 447 26.23 12.89 -15.10
N LEU A 448 25.66 13.02 -16.30
CA LEU A 448 24.62 12.13 -16.82
C LEU A 448 25.21 10.86 -17.45
N LEU A 449 26.51 10.85 -17.72
CA LEU A 449 27.23 9.78 -18.41
C LEU A 449 28.26 9.14 -17.46
N PRO A 450 27.84 8.28 -16.51
CA PRO A 450 28.75 7.59 -15.59
C PRO A 450 29.73 6.69 -16.34
N ALA A 451 30.91 6.45 -15.75
CA ALA A 451 31.88 5.53 -16.32
C ALA A 451 31.31 4.09 -16.30
N PRO A 452 31.56 3.27 -17.35
CA PRO A 452 31.09 1.89 -17.40
C PRO A 452 31.50 1.03 -16.20
N GLU A 453 32.66 1.30 -15.61
CA GLU A 453 33.18 0.55 -14.46
C GLU A 453 32.51 0.95 -13.13
N GLU A 454 31.93 2.15 -13.06
CA GLU A 454 31.29 2.69 -11.86
C GLU A 454 29.79 2.38 -11.80
N ILE A 455 29.19 2.00 -12.93
CA ILE A 455 27.73 1.89 -13.06
C ILE A 455 27.11 0.86 -12.11
N GLU A 456 27.78 -0.27 -11.91
CA GLU A 456 27.28 -1.34 -11.04
C GLU A 456 27.21 -0.86 -9.59
N ASP A 457 28.28 -0.24 -9.10
CA ASP A 457 28.37 0.27 -7.73
C ASP A 457 27.32 1.37 -7.48
N LEU A 458 27.19 2.33 -8.40
CA LEU A 458 26.20 3.42 -8.31
C LEU A 458 24.76 2.89 -8.27
N VAL A 459 24.44 1.89 -9.11
CA VAL A 459 23.12 1.27 -9.14
C VAL A 459 22.87 0.49 -7.86
N VAL A 460 23.83 -0.31 -7.38
CA VAL A 460 23.68 -1.14 -6.17
C VAL A 460 23.46 -0.28 -4.93
N GLU A 461 24.19 0.84 -4.82
CA GLU A 461 24.07 1.81 -3.72
C GLU A 461 22.65 2.39 -3.64
N GLN A 462 22.13 2.91 -4.76
CA GLN A 462 20.79 3.52 -4.78
C GLN A 462 19.66 2.49 -4.72
N LEU A 463 19.84 1.35 -5.39
CA LEU A 463 18.81 0.33 -5.50
C LEU A 463 18.36 -0.17 -4.13
N GLY A 464 19.28 -0.34 -3.17
CA GLY A 464 18.96 -0.82 -1.81
C GLY A 464 18.00 0.09 -1.02
N HIS A 465 17.84 1.35 -1.43
CA HIS A 465 16.92 2.33 -0.83
C HIS A 465 15.66 2.57 -1.67
N SER A 466 15.59 2.00 -2.87
CA SER A 466 14.49 2.22 -3.82
C SER A 466 13.21 1.45 -3.44
N ALA A 467 12.07 1.97 -3.91
CA ALA A 467 10.78 1.29 -3.80
C ALA A 467 10.77 -0.07 -4.54
N LEU A 468 11.46 -0.16 -5.67
CA LEU A 468 11.60 -1.38 -6.47
C LEU A 468 12.21 -2.51 -5.65
N PHE A 469 13.30 -2.22 -4.92
CA PHE A 469 13.96 -3.21 -4.09
C PHE A 469 13.09 -3.66 -2.93
N ALA A 470 12.37 -2.75 -2.27
CA ALA A 470 11.44 -3.11 -1.19
C ALA A 470 10.29 -4.00 -1.70
N GLY A 471 9.73 -3.68 -2.87
CA GLY A 471 8.71 -4.49 -3.55
C GLY A 471 9.24 -5.89 -3.92
N GLN A 472 10.40 -5.95 -4.57
CA GLN A 472 11.02 -7.21 -4.98
C GLN A 472 11.43 -8.08 -3.78
N PHE A 473 11.94 -7.47 -2.70
CA PHE A 473 12.27 -8.18 -1.47
C PHE A 473 11.05 -8.85 -0.85
N ARG A 474 9.90 -8.15 -0.81
CA ARG A 474 8.63 -8.71 -0.32
C ARG A 474 8.21 -9.93 -1.14
N GLU A 475 8.33 -9.87 -2.45
CA GLU A 475 8.01 -10.98 -3.35
C GLU A 475 8.93 -12.18 -3.11
N ASN A 476 10.23 -11.94 -3.04
CA ASN A 476 11.24 -12.97 -2.81
C ASN A 476 11.08 -13.62 -1.42
N ALA A 477 10.88 -12.82 -0.37
CA ALA A 477 10.67 -13.32 0.99
C ALA A 477 9.39 -14.16 1.11
N ALA A 478 8.33 -13.80 0.37
CA ALA A 478 7.11 -14.57 0.31
C ALA A 478 7.30 -15.91 -0.43
N ARG A 479 7.95 -15.90 -1.60
CA ARG A 479 8.29 -17.11 -2.38
C ARG A 479 9.20 -18.04 -1.58
N ALA A 480 10.15 -17.49 -0.83
CA ALA A 480 11.04 -18.23 0.05
C ALA A 480 10.38 -18.79 1.32
N LEU A 481 9.05 -18.66 1.47
CA LEU A 481 8.28 -19.15 2.62
C LEU A 481 8.65 -18.50 3.96
N LEU A 482 9.25 -17.30 3.92
CA LEU A 482 9.54 -16.51 5.12
C LEU A 482 8.28 -15.76 5.60
N LEU A 483 7.37 -15.43 4.68
CA LEU A 483 6.09 -14.77 4.94
C LEU A 483 4.90 -15.73 4.68
N PRO A 484 4.60 -16.67 5.60
CA PRO A 484 3.63 -17.74 5.35
C PRO A 484 2.18 -17.24 5.25
N ARG A 485 1.38 -17.89 4.39
CA ARG A 485 -0.07 -17.66 4.30
C ARG A 485 -0.81 -18.33 5.46
N ALA A 486 -1.83 -17.66 5.99
CA ALA A 486 -2.59 -18.17 7.14
C ALA A 486 -3.55 -19.33 6.78
N ARG A 487 -4.13 -19.33 5.57
CA ARG A 487 -5.11 -20.34 5.13
C ARG A 487 -4.95 -20.66 3.63
N PRO A 488 -5.24 -21.91 3.20
CA PRO A 488 -5.32 -22.27 1.78
C PRO A 488 -6.36 -21.42 1.04
N GLY A 489 -6.02 -20.96 -0.15
CA GLY A 489 -6.92 -20.20 -1.04
C GLY A 489 -7.25 -18.78 -0.59
N ALA A 490 -6.88 -18.38 0.62
CA ALA A 490 -7.04 -17.02 1.10
C ALA A 490 -5.77 -16.21 0.83
N ARG A 491 -5.88 -15.13 0.07
CA ARG A 491 -4.81 -14.14 -0.05
C ARG A 491 -4.57 -13.52 1.32
N THR A 492 -3.31 -13.49 1.76
CA THR A 492 -2.92 -12.63 2.88
C THR A 492 -3.20 -11.20 2.44
N PRO A 493 -3.89 -10.38 3.26
CA PRO A 493 -4.06 -8.98 2.94
C PRO A 493 -2.70 -8.35 2.63
N LEU A 494 -2.55 -7.74 1.45
CA LEU A 494 -1.27 -7.23 0.95
C LEU A 494 -0.57 -6.32 1.96
N TRP A 495 -1.35 -5.49 2.67
CA TRP A 495 -0.83 -4.62 3.72
C TRP A 495 -0.13 -5.37 4.87
N THR A 496 -0.65 -6.52 5.27
CA THR A 496 -0.05 -7.35 6.33
C THR A 496 1.26 -7.94 5.84
N GLN A 497 1.29 -8.38 4.57
CA GLN A 497 2.50 -8.88 3.93
C GLN A 497 3.56 -7.79 3.80
N ARG A 498 3.18 -6.56 3.45
CA ARG A 498 4.06 -5.38 3.38
C ARG A 498 4.69 -5.04 4.72
N LEU A 499 3.89 -4.92 5.77
CA LEU A 499 4.40 -4.58 7.10
C LEU A 499 5.43 -5.61 7.59
N ARG A 500 5.14 -6.91 7.41
CA ARG A 500 6.08 -7.98 7.78
C ARG A 500 7.34 -7.96 6.92
N ALA A 501 7.21 -7.73 5.61
CA ALA A 501 8.35 -7.63 4.72
C ALA A 501 9.24 -6.43 5.04
N GLN A 502 8.65 -5.27 5.38
CA GLN A 502 9.39 -4.07 5.80
C GLN A 502 10.16 -4.31 7.10
N ASN A 503 9.53 -4.93 8.10
CA ASN A 503 10.20 -5.30 9.34
C ASN A 503 11.35 -6.29 9.08
N LEU A 504 11.11 -7.31 8.26
CA LEU A 504 12.13 -8.29 7.88
C LEU A 504 13.28 -7.64 7.11
N LEU A 505 12.98 -6.74 6.17
CA LEU A 505 13.99 -6.02 5.38
C LEU A 505 14.85 -5.13 6.28
N ALA A 506 14.24 -4.40 7.21
CA ALA A 506 14.97 -3.51 8.13
C ALA A 506 16.06 -4.26 8.91
N VAL A 507 15.78 -5.50 9.31
CA VAL A 507 16.76 -6.37 9.98
C VAL A 507 17.72 -7.02 8.98
N ALA A 508 17.21 -7.54 7.86
CA ALA A 508 18.03 -8.24 6.87
C ALA A 508 19.11 -7.35 6.23
N ARG A 509 18.91 -6.03 6.19
CA ARG A 509 19.92 -5.06 5.73
C ARG A 509 21.20 -5.06 6.58
N GLU A 510 21.13 -5.45 7.85
CA GLU A 510 22.30 -5.58 8.72
C GLU A 510 23.13 -6.84 8.37
N TYR A 511 22.59 -7.74 7.54
CA TYR A 511 23.21 -9.00 7.11
C TYR A 511 23.30 -9.07 5.58
N PRO A 512 24.31 -8.45 4.94
CA PRO A 512 24.43 -8.43 3.48
C PRO A 512 24.48 -9.82 2.82
N ALA A 513 24.96 -10.84 3.55
CA ALA A 513 24.98 -12.23 3.12
C ALA A 513 23.62 -12.95 3.25
N PHE A 514 22.57 -12.27 3.70
CA PHE A 514 21.24 -12.86 3.81
C PHE A 514 20.72 -13.29 2.42
N PRO A 515 20.39 -14.57 2.18
CA PRO A 515 20.11 -15.07 0.84
C PRO A 515 19.02 -14.31 0.07
N ILE A 516 17.99 -13.80 0.77
CA ILE A 516 16.92 -13.04 0.11
C ILE A 516 17.34 -11.62 -0.24
N ILE A 517 18.29 -11.02 0.47
CA ILE A 517 18.90 -9.75 0.05
C ILE A 517 19.66 -9.97 -1.26
N LEU A 518 20.51 -11.00 -1.30
CA LEU A 518 21.26 -11.38 -2.50
C LEU A 518 20.33 -11.70 -3.69
N GLU A 519 19.26 -12.46 -3.46
CA GLU A 519 18.25 -12.75 -4.48
C GLU A 519 17.52 -11.49 -4.96
N THR A 520 17.27 -10.53 -4.06
CA THR A 520 16.62 -9.27 -4.43
C THR A 520 17.52 -8.43 -5.33
N TYR A 521 18.80 -8.30 -4.99
CA TYR A 521 19.77 -7.68 -5.88
C TYR A 521 19.85 -8.40 -7.22
N ARG A 522 19.99 -9.73 -7.21
CA ARG A 522 20.05 -10.53 -8.43
C ARG A 522 18.81 -10.31 -9.32
N SER A 523 17.62 -10.39 -8.75
CA SER A 523 16.36 -10.24 -9.49
C SER A 523 16.20 -8.83 -10.07
N CYS A 524 16.49 -7.78 -9.28
CA CYS A 524 16.47 -6.42 -9.78
C CYS A 524 17.50 -6.20 -10.90
N LEU A 525 18.76 -6.62 -10.71
CA LEU A 525 19.85 -6.33 -11.65
C LEU A 525 19.81 -7.19 -12.93
N GLN A 526 19.27 -8.41 -12.86
CA GLN A 526 19.29 -9.36 -13.99
C GLN A 526 17.90 -9.59 -14.62
N ASP A 527 16.84 -9.63 -13.81
CA ASP A 527 15.49 -9.94 -14.33
C ASP A 527 14.75 -8.65 -14.72
N THR A 528 14.85 -7.60 -13.89
CA THR A 528 14.21 -6.31 -14.15
C THR A 528 15.06 -5.41 -15.02
N PHE A 529 16.33 -5.22 -14.65
CA PHE A 529 17.28 -4.41 -15.40
C PHE A 529 18.02 -5.23 -16.47
N ASP A 530 18.68 -4.52 -17.37
CA ASP A 530 19.74 -5.06 -18.23
C ASP A 530 21.04 -4.30 -17.96
N LEU A 531 21.60 -4.52 -16.76
CA LEU A 531 22.85 -3.86 -16.36
C LEU A 531 24.00 -4.18 -17.32
N PRO A 532 24.21 -5.44 -17.77
CA PRO A 532 25.24 -5.73 -18.79
C PRO A 532 25.03 -4.95 -20.08
N GLY A 533 23.78 -4.80 -20.53
CA GLY A 533 23.42 -3.99 -21.69
C GLY A 533 23.75 -2.51 -21.49
N LEU A 534 23.49 -1.96 -20.30
CA LEU A 534 23.83 -0.57 -19.95
C LEU A 534 25.35 -0.36 -19.92
N THR A 535 26.10 -1.26 -19.27
CA THR A 535 27.57 -1.20 -19.24
C THR A 535 28.14 -1.24 -20.67
N ALA A 536 27.64 -2.13 -21.53
CA ALA A 536 28.05 -2.21 -22.92
C ALA A 536 27.73 -0.92 -23.70
N LEU A 537 26.56 -0.31 -23.46
CA LEU A 537 26.17 0.95 -24.08
C LEU A 537 27.07 2.12 -23.65
N LEU A 538 27.40 2.22 -22.36
CA LEU A 538 28.32 3.25 -21.86
C LEU A 538 29.74 3.05 -22.42
N HIS A 539 30.17 1.79 -22.61
CA HIS A 539 31.41 1.50 -23.35
C HIS A 539 31.34 1.98 -24.81
N GLU A 540 30.23 1.73 -25.52
CA GLU A 540 30.03 2.22 -26.89
C GLU A 540 30.08 3.75 -26.99
N ILE A 541 29.54 4.46 -26.00
CA ILE A 541 29.63 5.93 -25.89
C ILE A 541 31.09 6.36 -25.70
N ARG A 542 31.80 5.75 -24.74
CA ARG A 542 33.21 6.07 -24.44
C ARG A 542 34.12 5.81 -25.64
N GLU A 543 33.88 4.74 -26.39
CA GLU A 543 34.60 4.38 -27.61
C GLU A 543 34.17 5.21 -28.84
N ARG A 544 33.20 6.13 -28.69
CA ARG A 544 32.62 6.95 -29.76
C ARG A 544 31.98 6.15 -30.90
N LYS A 545 31.57 4.90 -30.61
CA LYS A 545 30.72 4.09 -31.51
C LYS A 545 29.28 4.58 -31.47
N LEU A 546 28.86 5.07 -30.32
CA LEU A 546 27.59 5.75 -30.10
C LEU A 546 27.85 7.24 -29.85
N ARG A 547 27.21 8.12 -30.62
CA ARG A 547 27.39 9.56 -30.54
C ARG A 547 26.38 10.18 -29.58
N ILE A 548 26.83 11.13 -28.76
CA ILE A 548 25.96 12.00 -27.97
C ILE A 548 25.86 13.35 -28.70
N ASP A 549 24.64 13.83 -28.90
CA ASP A 549 24.36 15.16 -29.41
C ASP A 549 23.59 15.96 -28.36
N GLU A 550 24.11 17.13 -27.99
CA GLU A 550 23.45 18.04 -27.07
C GLU A 550 22.70 19.12 -27.85
N VAL A 551 21.47 19.41 -27.43
CA VAL A 551 20.65 20.46 -28.05
C VAL A 551 19.84 21.20 -27.00
N GLU A 552 19.74 22.50 -27.16
CA GLU A 552 18.80 23.35 -26.42
C GLU A 552 17.63 23.71 -27.33
N THR A 553 16.42 23.42 -26.87
CA THR A 553 15.18 23.69 -27.60
C THR A 553 14.34 24.72 -26.84
N PRO A 554 13.57 25.56 -27.55
CA PRO A 554 12.70 26.55 -26.90
C PRO A 554 11.55 25.88 -26.12
N SER A 555 11.18 24.66 -26.50
CA SER A 555 10.19 23.82 -25.85
C SER A 555 10.44 22.35 -26.21
N ALA A 556 9.84 21.43 -25.46
CA ALA A 556 10.01 20.00 -25.67
C ALA A 556 9.76 19.56 -27.12
N SER A 557 10.73 18.88 -27.72
CA SER A 557 10.64 18.24 -29.04
C SER A 557 9.50 17.20 -29.10
N PRO A 558 9.07 16.73 -30.28
CA PRO A 558 8.10 15.63 -30.38
C PRO A 558 8.44 14.38 -29.53
N PHE A 559 9.72 14.01 -29.44
CA PHE A 559 10.17 12.86 -28.65
C PHE A 559 10.20 13.21 -27.16
N ALA A 560 10.78 14.35 -26.78
CA ALA A 560 10.77 14.81 -25.39
C ALA A 560 9.34 15.04 -24.87
N ARG A 561 8.41 15.52 -25.70
CA ARG A 561 6.99 15.62 -25.34
C ARG A 561 6.39 14.26 -25.04
N SER A 562 6.79 13.18 -25.70
CA SER A 562 6.25 11.85 -25.39
C SER A 562 6.72 11.37 -24.01
N LEU A 563 7.97 11.69 -23.63
CA LEU A 563 8.52 11.45 -22.30
C LEU A 563 7.89 12.34 -21.23
N VAL A 564 7.79 13.64 -21.53
CA VAL A 564 7.30 14.67 -20.62
C VAL A 564 5.78 14.65 -20.56
N PHE A 565 5.05 14.11 -21.53
CA PHE A 565 3.59 13.94 -21.44
C PHE A 565 3.20 12.86 -20.43
N ALA A 566 4.05 11.84 -20.24
CA ALA A 566 3.95 10.97 -19.06
C ALA A 566 4.08 11.77 -17.75
N TYR A 567 4.68 12.96 -17.81
CA TYR A 567 4.80 13.96 -16.74
C TYR A 567 3.74 15.11 -16.79
N THR A 568 3.14 15.44 -17.96
CA THR A 568 2.29 16.64 -18.19
C THR A 568 0.78 16.37 -18.13
N ALA A 569 0.35 15.15 -17.79
CA ALA A 569 -1.08 14.87 -17.53
C ALA A 569 -1.67 15.71 -16.36
N THR A 570 -0.83 16.52 -15.72
CA THR A 570 -1.14 17.52 -14.69
C THR A 570 -1.70 18.85 -15.23
N TYR A 571 -1.48 19.27 -16.49
CA TYR A 571 -1.74 20.67 -16.91
C TYR A 571 -2.88 20.90 -17.91
N LEU A 572 -3.49 19.86 -18.50
CA LEU A 572 -4.44 20.07 -19.61
C LEU A 572 -5.82 20.62 -19.19
N TYR A 573 -6.05 20.89 -17.90
CA TYR A 573 -7.26 21.54 -17.39
C TYR A 573 -6.94 22.43 -16.19
N GLN A 574 -6.37 23.61 -16.43
CA GLN A 574 -6.33 24.70 -15.44
C GLN A 574 -7.14 25.89 -15.96
N GLY A 575 -8.28 26.14 -15.32
CA GLY A 575 -8.99 27.41 -15.31
C GLY A 575 -9.28 27.79 -13.86
N ASP A 576 -8.76 28.95 -13.48
CA ASP A 576 -9.02 29.78 -12.29
C ASP A 576 -8.72 29.22 -10.88
N THR A 577 -7.67 29.75 -10.24
CA THR A 577 -7.70 29.93 -8.76
C THR A 577 -6.89 31.18 -8.31
N PRO A 578 -7.37 31.97 -7.31
CA PRO A 578 -6.88 33.32 -7.03
C PRO A 578 -5.83 33.43 -5.91
N VAL A 579 -5.16 34.60 -5.90
CA VAL A 579 -4.02 35.07 -5.07
C VAL A 579 -4.19 34.98 -3.53
N ALA A 580 -5.36 34.57 -3.01
CA ALA A 580 -5.63 34.52 -1.57
C ALA A 580 -4.93 33.38 -0.82
N GLU A 581 -4.52 32.31 -1.50
CA GLU A 581 -3.87 31.13 -0.88
C GLU A 581 -2.40 31.35 -0.51
N ARG A 582 -1.76 32.42 -1.01
CA ARG A 582 -0.36 32.76 -0.72
C ARG A 582 -0.08 33.12 0.76
N ARG A 583 -1.10 33.25 1.62
CA ARG A 583 -0.94 33.56 3.06
C ARG A 583 -1.19 32.39 4.01
N ALA A 584 -1.78 31.29 3.54
CA ALA A 584 -2.12 30.15 4.40
C ALA A 584 -0.95 29.15 4.59
N GLN A 585 0.04 29.16 3.69
CA GLN A 585 1.20 28.26 3.71
C GLN A 585 2.30 28.64 4.73
N ALA A 586 2.12 29.70 5.52
CA ALA A 586 3.12 30.15 6.50
C ALA A 586 3.01 29.50 7.89
N LEU A 587 2.08 28.55 8.12
CA LEU A 587 1.71 28.09 9.48
C LEU A 587 1.67 26.57 9.69
N THR A 588 2.32 25.76 8.85
CA THR A 588 2.24 24.28 8.99
C THR A 588 3.61 23.60 9.06
N LEU A 589 4.22 23.68 10.25
CA LEU A 589 5.22 22.76 10.83
C LEU A 589 5.06 22.88 12.36
N ASP A 590 5.00 21.83 13.17
CA ASP A 590 6.06 20.85 13.36
C ASP A 590 5.53 19.60 14.09
N ARG A 591 6.01 18.41 13.70
CA ARG A 591 5.73 17.10 14.34
C ARG A 591 6.54 16.89 15.62
N HIS A 592 7.53 17.73 15.92
CA HIS A 592 8.28 17.68 17.18
C HIS A 592 7.45 18.15 18.39
N MET A 593 6.50 19.09 18.20
CA MET A 593 5.60 19.57 19.26
C MET A 593 4.57 18.53 19.74
N LEU A 594 4.23 17.53 18.92
CA LEU A 594 3.31 16.45 19.32
C LEU A 594 3.97 15.43 20.29
N ARG A 595 5.31 15.45 20.39
CA ARG A 595 6.07 14.57 21.29
C ARG A 595 6.23 15.18 22.69
N GLU A 596 6.12 16.50 22.84
CA GLU A 596 6.13 17.21 24.14
C GLU A 596 4.74 17.37 24.77
N LEU A 597 3.65 17.33 23.99
CA LEU A 597 2.29 17.59 24.48
C LEU A 597 1.58 16.38 25.12
N LEU A 598 2.08 15.16 24.93
CA LEU A 598 1.60 13.95 25.60
C LEU A 598 2.60 13.56 26.69
N GLY A 599 2.58 14.29 27.80
CA GLY A 599 3.46 14.04 28.94
C GLY A 599 3.44 12.55 29.37
N GLN A 600 4.61 12.03 29.74
CA GLN A 600 4.77 10.63 30.17
C GLN A 600 3.89 10.25 31.38
N GLU A 601 3.38 11.24 32.14
CA GLU A 601 2.51 11.04 33.30
C GLU A 601 1.06 10.61 32.97
N GLU A 602 0.58 10.73 31.72
CA GLU A 602 -0.80 10.34 31.35
C GLU A 602 -0.96 8.87 30.91
N LEU A 603 0.12 8.23 30.44
CA LEU A 603 0.09 6.85 29.93
C LEU A 603 -0.29 5.84 31.03
N ARG A 604 0.21 6.04 32.23
CA ARG A 604 -0.08 5.21 33.41
C ARG A 604 -1.57 5.12 33.74
N ARG A 605 -2.35 6.19 33.48
CA ARG A 605 -3.80 6.24 33.72
C ARG A 605 -4.62 5.57 32.62
N LEU A 606 -4.02 5.36 31.44
CA LEU A 606 -4.68 4.80 30.26
C LEU A 606 -4.42 3.30 30.07
N LEU A 607 -3.39 2.75 30.72
CA LEU A 607 -3.06 1.33 30.66
C LEU A 607 -3.75 0.55 31.78
N ASP A 608 -4.12 -0.69 31.49
CA ASP A 608 -4.86 -1.56 32.42
C ASP A 608 -3.93 -2.71 32.85
N ALA A 609 -3.78 -2.89 34.17
CA ALA A 609 -2.85 -3.87 34.75
C ALA A 609 -3.19 -5.32 34.34
N SER A 610 -4.49 -5.67 34.23
CA SER A 610 -4.91 -6.99 33.78
C SER A 610 -4.57 -7.24 32.30
N VAL A 611 -4.61 -6.19 31.47
CA VAL A 611 -4.20 -6.27 30.06
C VAL A 611 -2.69 -6.41 29.94
N ILE A 612 -1.90 -5.71 30.77
CA ILE A 612 -0.44 -5.85 30.80
C ILE A 612 -0.06 -7.30 31.13
N ALA A 613 -0.60 -7.83 32.24
CA ALA A 613 -0.35 -9.21 32.66
C ALA A 613 -0.76 -10.23 31.59
N ALA A 614 -1.94 -10.08 30.98
CA ALA A 614 -2.40 -10.98 29.93
C ALA A 614 -1.51 -10.92 28.66
N VAL A 615 -1.01 -9.74 28.28
CA VAL A 615 -0.08 -9.63 27.14
C VAL A 615 1.26 -10.26 27.47
N GLU A 616 1.78 -10.05 28.69
CA GLU A 616 3.01 -10.67 29.15
C GLU A 616 2.90 -12.20 29.19
N ASP A 617 1.80 -12.74 29.73
CA ASP A 617 1.55 -14.19 29.74
C ASP A 617 1.54 -14.80 28.33
N GLU A 618 0.97 -14.10 27.35
CA GLU A 618 1.01 -14.53 25.95
C GLU A 618 2.40 -14.43 25.34
N LEU A 619 3.14 -13.34 25.61
CA LEU A 619 4.51 -13.16 25.15
C LEU A 619 5.44 -14.21 25.76
N GLN A 620 5.23 -14.60 27.00
CA GLN A 620 5.99 -15.64 27.71
C GLN A 620 5.55 -17.06 27.35
N GLY A 621 4.39 -17.23 26.70
CA GLY A 621 3.82 -18.56 26.40
C GLY A 621 3.19 -19.26 27.60
N LEU A 622 2.79 -18.50 28.63
CA LEU A 622 2.13 -18.97 29.85
C LEU A 622 0.60 -19.06 29.69
N ALA A 623 0.04 -18.18 28.84
CA ALA A 623 -1.40 -18.11 28.57
C ALA A 623 -1.94 -19.39 27.89
N ASP A 624 -3.19 -19.73 28.19
CA ASP A 624 -3.87 -20.87 27.59
C ASP A 624 -3.94 -20.73 26.06
N GLY A 625 -3.55 -21.78 25.34
CA GLY A 625 -3.41 -21.79 23.88
C GLY A 625 -2.08 -21.27 23.32
N TYR A 626 -1.21 -20.68 24.14
CA TYR A 626 0.16 -20.28 23.77
C TYR A 626 1.24 -21.24 24.29
N ARG A 627 0.85 -22.19 25.15
CA ARG A 627 1.73 -23.24 25.66
C ARG A 627 2.18 -24.19 24.55
N THR A 628 3.42 -24.65 24.69
CA THR A 628 4.06 -25.57 23.74
C THR A 628 3.53 -26.98 23.90
N THR A 629 3.18 -27.65 22.79
CA THR A 629 2.60 -29.00 22.80
C THR A 629 3.45 -30.06 22.10
N HIS A 630 4.64 -29.70 21.61
CA HIS A 630 5.52 -30.64 20.90
C HIS A 630 6.99 -30.23 20.98
N VAL A 631 7.89 -31.19 20.71
CA VAL A 631 9.36 -31.01 20.79
C VAL A 631 9.89 -29.79 20.04
N ASP A 632 9.47 -29.58 18.79
CA ASP A 632 9.90 -28.43 18.00
C ASP A 632 9.45 -27.08 18.59
N GLY A 633 8.31 -27.05 19.28
CA GLY A 633 7.79 -25.83 19.88
C GLY A 633 8.59 -25.44 21.12
N LEU A 634 9.19 -26.43 21.82
CA LEU A 634 10.04 -26.18 22.98
C LEU A 634 11.37 -25.53 22.54
N HIS A 635 11.93 -26.01 21.43
CA HIS A 635 13.10 -25.37 20.82
C HIS A 635 12.78 -23.95 20.32
N ASP A 636 11.62 -23.74 19.67
CA ASP A 636 11.15 -22.40 19.29
C ASP A 636 10.92 -21.48 20.50
N LEU A 637 10.43 -22.03 21.62
CA LEU A 637 10.24 -21.30 22.87
C LEU A 637 11.58 -20.78 23.41
N LEU A 638 12.61 -21.64 23.47
CA LEU A 638 13.95 -21.26 23.93
C LEU A 638 14.62 -20.24 23.00
N ARG A 639 14.49 -20.41 21.68
CA ARG A 639 14.99 -19.43 20.71
C ARG A 639 14.30 -18.09 20.82
N ARG A 640 13.02 -18.08 21.20
CA ARG A 640 12.18 -16.89 21.29
C ARG A 640 12.41 -16.16 22.61
N VAL A 641 12.12 -16.82 23.73
CA VAL A 641 12.16 -16.23 25.08
C VAL A 641 13.59 -16.15 25.62
N GLY A 642 14.46 -17.09 25.26
CA GLY A 642 15.82 -17.20 25.78
C GLY A 642 15.95 -18.36 26.78
N ASP A 643 16.77 -18.14 27.81
CA ASP A 643 17.15 -19.13 28.80
C ASP A 643 16.04 -19.41 29.81
N LEU A 644 15.72 -20.69 30.02
CA LEU A 644 14.66 -21.11 30.94
C LEU A 644 15.16 -22.19 31.92
N SER A 645 14.64 -22.16 33.15
CA SER A 645 14.78 -23.27 34.11
C SER A 645 13.78 -24.40 33.81
N ASP A 646 13.97 -25.56 34.46
CA ASP A 646 13.04 -26.69 34.36
C ASP A 646 11.61 -26.29 34.79
N GLU A 647 11.48 -25.50 35.86
CA GLU A 647 10.20 -25.02 36.38
C GLU A 647 9.51 -24.07 35.38
N GLU A 648 10.29 -23.20 34.74
CA GLU A 648 9.79 -22.26 33.74
C GLU A 648 9.38 -22.95 32.43
N ILE A 649 10.09 -24.00 32.02
CA ILE A 649 9.72 -24.85 30.89
C ILE A 649 8.41 -25.58 31.19
N ALA A 650 8.29 -26.16 32.39
CA ALA A 650 7.08 -26.87 32.81
C ALA A 650 5.83 -25.95 32.78
N ALA A 651 5.97 -24.70 33.19
CA ALA A 651 4.87 -23.72 33.16
C ALA A 651 4.42 -23.32 31.74
N ARG A 652 5.30 -23.47 30.74
CA ARG A 652 5.08 -23.04 29.34
C ARG A 652 4.80 -24.20 28.38
N CYS A 653 4.74 -25.43 28.88
CA CYS A 653 4.48 -26.63 28.10
C CYS A 653 3.19 -27.32 28.55
N ASP A 654 2.46 -27.85 27.57
CA ASP A 654 1.30 -28.72 27.78
C ASP A 654 1.61 -30.10 27.17
N GLY A 655 2.22 -30.96 27.98
CA GLY A 655 2.70 -32.29 27.60
C GLY A 655 4.00 -32.71 28.31
N ASP A 656 4.62 -33.80 27.83
CA ASP A 656 5.85 -34.36 28.40
C ASP A 656 7.10 -33.60 27.96
N TRP A 657 7.25 -32.38 28.48
CA TRP A 657 8.37 -31.50 28.21
C TRP A 657 9.73 -32.11 28.59
N SER A 658 9.77 -32.99 29.59
CA SER A 658 10.99 -33.63 30.07
C SER A 658 11.59 -34.57 29.02
N SER A 659 10.74 -35.37 28.36
CA SER A 659 11.15 -36.23 27.25
C SER A 659 11.60 -35.42 26.03
N TRP A 660 10.91 -34.31 25.74
CA TRP A 660 11.23 -33.42 24.63
C TRP A 660 12.59 -32.76 24.84
N LEU A 661 12.85 -32.26 26.04
CA LEU A 661 14.12 -31.63 26.42
C LEU A 661 15.28 -32.62 26.32
N THR A 662 15.09 -33.84 26.84
CA THR A 662 16.08 -34.92 26.73
C THR A 662 16.36 -35.28 25.26
N SER A 663 15.33 -35.29 24.41
CA SER A 663 15.48 -35.53 22.97
C SER A 663 16.25 -34.41 22.28
N LEU A 664 15.93 -33.15 22.59
CA LEU A 664 16.62 -31.97 22.06
C LEU A 664 18.09 -31.90 22.49
N GLU A 665 18.38 -32.23 23.75
CA GLU A 665 19.75 -32.29 24.27
C GLU A 665 20.56 -33.39 23.57
N ARG A 666 20.00 -34.60 23.41
CA ARG A 666 20.65 -35.69 22.65
C ARG A 666 20.91 -35.31 21.19
N ALA A 667 20.00 -34.57 20.59
CA ALA A 667 20.14 -34.02 19.24
C ALA A 667 21.02 -32.76 19.18
N ARG A 668 21.60 -32.32 20.31
CA ARG A 668 22.42 -31.09 20.44
C ARG A 668 21.73 -29.82 19.91
N ARG A 669 20.40 -29.77 20.03
CA ARG A 669 19.58 -28.60 19.68
C ARG A 669 19.39 -27.64 20.85
N VAL A 670 19.57 -28.15 22.07
CA VAL A 670 19.45 -27.42 23.33
C VAL A 670 20.62 -27.82 24.21
N VAL A 671 21.14 -26.86 24.99
CA VAL A 671 22.25 -27.09 25.90
C VAL A 671 21.99 -26.49 27.28
N ALA A 672 22.48 -27.16 28.32
CA ALA A 672 22.47 -26.64 29.68
C ALA A 672 23.68 -25.73 29.89
N VAL A 673 23.43 -24.55 30.45
CA VAL A 673 24.42 -23.53 30.80
C VAL A 673 24.22 -23.06 32.25
N LYS A 674 25.26 -22.47 32.84
CA LYS A 674 25.17 -21.91 34.20
C LYS A 674 25.14 -20.38 34.16
N ILE A 675 24.04 -19.79 34.60
CA ILE A 675 23.85 -18.34 34.71
C ILE A 675 23.61 -18.02 36.18
N GLY A 676 24.44 -17.17 36.78
CA GLY A 676 24.31 -16.84 38.21
C GLY A 676 24.43 -18.04 39.17
N GLY A 677 25.02 -19.15 38.72
CA GLY A 677 25.10 -20.41 39.49
C GLY A 677 23.90 -21.35 39.32
N ALA A 678 22.80 -20.91 38.71
CA ALA A 678 21.64 -21.74 38.38
C ALA A 678 21.81 -22.44 37.02
N SER A 679 21.29 -23.67 36.90
CA SER A 679 21.26 -24.41 35.63
C SER A 679 20.10 -23.90 34.78
N ARG A 680 20.38 -23.46 33.56
CA ARG A 680 19.39 -22.93 32.61
C ARG A 680 19.60 -23.55 31.23
N TRP A 681 18.52 -23.75 30.48
CA TRP A 681 18.54 -24.31 29.14
C TRP A 681 18.50 -23.21 28.10
N ILE A 682 19.33 -23.31 27.07
CA ILE A 682 19.34 -22.41 25.92
C ILE A 682 19.30 -23.20 24.62
N ALA A 683 18.83 -22.57 23.54
CA ALA A 683 19.01 -23.11 22.21
C ALA A 683 20.51 -23.22 21.89
N ALA A 684 20.94 -24.31 21.26
CA ALA A 684 22.35 -24.54 20.94
C ALA A 684 22.92 -23.45 20.01
N GLU A 685 22.07 -22.88 19.15
CA GLU A 685 22.43 -21.78 18.25
C GLU A 685 22.78 -20.48 19.00
N ASP A 686 22.29 -20.29 20.22
CA ASP A 686 22.57 -19.11 21.04
C ASP A 686 23.83 -19.30 21.92
N ALA A 687 24.57 -20.42 21.79
CA ALA A 687 25.71 -20.71 22.67
C ALA A 687 26.79 -19.61 22.64
N ALA A 688 27.13 -19.10 21.46
CA ALA A 688 28.05 -17.97 21.32
C ALA A 688 27.50 -16.69 21.96
N LEU A 689 26.22 -16.39 21.79
CA LEU A 689 25.57 -15.22 22.38
C LEU A 689 25.71 -15.21 23.91
N TYR A 690 25.41 -16.33 24.57
CA TYR A 690 25.53 -16.46 26.03
C TYR A 690 26.99 -16.46 26.51
N ARG A 691 27.91 -17.06 25.73
CA ARG A 691 29.35 -17.00 26.02
C ARG A 691 29.86 -15.56 25.97
N ASP A 692 29.56 -14.84 24.90
CA ASP A 692 30.12 -13.51 24.63
C ASP A 692 29.47 -12.42 25.50
N ALA A 693 28.18 -12.57 25.84
CA ALA A 693 27.48 -11.62 26.71
C ALA A 693 27.74 -11.84 28.20
N LEU A 694 27.69 -13.10 28.68
CA LEU A 694 27.68 -13.41 30.11
C LEU A 694 28.94 -14.16 30.58
N GLY A 695 29.87 -14.49 29.67
CA GLY A 695 31.07 -15.26 29.99
C GLY A 695 30.79 -16.74 30.29
N VAL A 696 29.64 -17.27 29.86
CA VAL A 696 29.27 -18.66 30.18
C VAL A 696 30.06 -19.63 29.31
N ALA A 697 30.58 -20.71 29.90
CA ALA A 697 31.30 -21.73 29.14
C ALA A 697 30.31 -22.64 28.38
N PRO A 698 30.30 -22.64 27.02
CA PRO A 698 29.45 -23.54 26.26
C PRO A 698 29.92 -25.00 26.44
N PRO A 699 29.02 -25.99 26.44
CA PRO A 699 29.40 -27.39 26.55
C PRO A 699 30.18 -27.88 25.33
N ARG A 700 30.99 -28.92 25.54
CA ARG A 700 31.84 -29.51 24.48
C ARG A 700 30.99 -30.24 23.44
N GLY A 701 31.41 -30.17 22.18
CA GLY A 701 30.76 -30.88 21.07
C GLY A 701 29.69 -30.06 20.32
N LEU A 702 29.57 -28.76 20.57
CA LEU A 702 28.76 -27.92 19.69
C LEU A 702 29.46 -27.72 18.33
N PRO A 703 28.71 -27.71 17.21
CA PRO A 703 29.25 -27.34 15.90
C PRO A 703 29.96 -25.98 15.94
N GLU A 704 31.07 -25.86 15.21
CA GLU A 704 31.89 -24.63 15.17
C GLU A 704 31.06 -23.40 14.72
N ALA A 705 30.11 -23.60 13.81
CA ALA A 705 29.18 -22.56 13.36
C ALA A 705 28.31 -21.94 14.48
N PHE A 706 28.08 -22.64 15.59
CA PHE A 706 27.35 -22.10 16.76
C PHE A 706 28.26 -21.41 17.78
N LEU A 707 29.57 -21.39 17.52
CA LEU A 707 30.59 -20.81 18.40
C LEU A 707 31.25 -19.56 17.79
N GLU A 708 30.84 -19.14 16.60
CA GLU A 708 31.31 -17.90 15.95
C GLU A 708 30.97 -16.66 16.80
N GLU A 709 31.82 -15.63 16.74
CA GLU A 709 31.64 -14.41 17.54
C GLU A 709 30.35 -13.67 17.18
N THR A 710 29.63 -13.21 18.21
CA THR A 710 28.37 -12.46 18.04
C THR A 710 28.59 -10.95 18.18
N THR A 711 27.97 -10.15 17.31
CA THR A 711 28.01 -8.68 17.38
C THR A 711 27.07 -8.15 18.47
N ARG A 712 27.59 -7.28 19.36
CA ARG A 712 26.83 -6.65 20.47
C ARG A 712 25.97 -7.66 21.27
N PRO A 713 26.58 -8.70 21.85
CA PRO A 713 25.85 -9.81 22.44
C PRO A 713 25.03 -9.39 23.68
N LEU A 714 25.49 -8.40 24.45
CA LEU A 714 24.75 -7.82 25.57
C LEU A 714 23.45 -7.14 25.11
N ASP A 715 23.51 -6.31 24.07
CA ASP A 715 22.32 -5.64 23.50
C ASP A 715 21.28 -6.67 23.08
N GLN A 716 21.72 -7.73 22.39
CA GLN A 716 20.83 -8.77 21.89
C GLN A 716 20.10 -9.51 23.02
N LEU A 717 20.79 -9.90 24.10
CA LEU A 717 20.15 -10.54 25.25
C LEU A 717 19.15 -9.62 25.94
N VAL A 718 19.52 -8.35 26.19
CA VAL A 718 18.63 -7.40 26.88
C VAL A 718 17.40 -7.05 26.02
N LEU A 719 17.56 -6.90 24.71
CA LEU A 719 16.44 -6.69 23.79
C LEU A 719 15.54 -7.94 23.69
N ARG A 720 16.10 -9.15 23.75
CA ARG A 720 15.31 -10.40 23.86
C ARG A 720 14.48 -10.40 25.12
N PHE A 721 15.11 -10.11 26.26
CA PHE A 721 14.44 -10.03 27.56
C PHE A 721 13.27 -9.04 27.53
N ALA A 722 13.50 -7.84 26.99
CA ALA A 722 12.49 -6.78 26.90
C ALA A 722 11.31 -7.15 25.98
N ARG A 723 11.58 -7.76 24.82
CA ARG A 723 10.55 -8.03 23.80
C ARG A 723 9.47 -9.02 24.25
N TYR A 724 9.82 -9.94 25.14
CA TYR A 724 8.90 -10.98 25.60
C TYR A 724 8.35 -10.74 26.99
N ARG A 725 8.50 -9.53 27.55
CA ARG A 725 7.94 -9.12 28.84
C ARG A 725 7.09 -7.86 28.72
N GLY A 726 6.33 -7.56 29.76
CA GLY A 726 5.70 -6.25 29.95
C GLY A 726 6.73 -5.18 30.31
N PRO A 727 6.28 -4.00 30.77
CA PRO A 727 7.15 -3.03 31.43
C PRO A 727 7.93 -3.69 32.58
N PHE A 728 9.23 -3.42 32.66
CA PHE A 728 10.12 -4.02 33.66
C PHE A 728 11.08 -2.99 34.25
N VAL A 729 11.62 -3.28 35.43
CA VAL A 729 12.62 -2.45 36.11
C VAL A 729 14.03 -3.03 35.97
N PRO A 730 15.10 -2.23 36.18
CA PRO A 730 16.47 -2.75 36.12
C PRO A 730 16.77 -3.90 37.08
N ALA A 731 16.01 -4.03 38.19
CA ALA A 731 16.13 -5.15 39.12
C ALA A 731 15.74 -6.48 38.48
N ASP A 732 14.70 -6.52 37.63
CA ASP A 732 14.24 -7.75 36.98
C ASP A 732 15.32 -8.35 36.07
N LEU A 733 16.03 -7.48 35.34
CA LEU A 733 17.14 -7.88 34.48
C LEU A 733 18.35 -8.34 35.30
N ALA A 734 18.63 -7.63 36.41
CA ALA A 734 19.72 -7.97 37.32
C ALA A 734 19.51 -9.34 37.97
N ASP A 735 18.30 -9.64 38.41
CA ASP A 735 17.92 -10.93 39.00
C ASP A 735 17.99 -12.05 37.96
N CYS A 736 17.53 -11.80 36.72
CA CYS A 736 17.52 -12.80 35.66
C CYS A 736 18.94 -13.25 35.24
N TYR A 737 19.88 -12.31 35.11
CA TYR A 737 21.25 -12.59 34.63
C TYR A 737 22.33 -12.56 35.72
N ALA A 738 21.93 -12.42 36.99
CA ALA A 738 22.81 -12.26 38.15
C ALA A 738 23.81 -11.10 37.99
N TRP A 739 23.33 -9.98 37.45
CA TRP A 739 24.09 -8.74 37.31
C TRP A 739 23.93 -7.84 38.52
N VAL A 740 24.83 -6.86 38.65
CA VAL A 740 24.61 -5.75 39.57
C VAL A 740 23.64 -4.76 38.93
N ILE A 741 22.67 -4.22 39.69
CA ILE A 741 21.67 -3.26 39.19
C ILE A 741 22.31 -2.08 38.43
N ALA A 742 23.50 -1.62 38.86
CA ALA A 742 24.24 -0.57 38.17
C ALA A 742 24.60 -0.95 36.71
N GLN A 743 25.02 -2.20 36.47
CA GLN A 743 25.33 -2.71 35.12
C GLN A 743 24.07 -2.75 34.26
N ALA A 744 22.96 -3.26 34.81
CA ALA A 744 21.66 -3.27 34.13
C ALA A 744 21.21 -1.86 33.74
N LYS A 745 21.33 -0.88 34.65
CA LYS A 745 21.00 0.53 34.36
C LYS A 745 21.84 1.13 33.23
N THR A 746 23.14 0.84 33.18
CA THR A 746 24.02 1.34 32.11
C THR A 746 23.60 0.82 30.74
N VAL A 747 23.37 -0.50 30.61
CA VAL A 747 22.98 -1.11 29.33
C VAL A 747 21.59 -0.65 28.90
N LEU A 748 20.62 -0.61 29.83
CA LEU A 748 19.27 -0.13 29.55
C LEU A 748 19.24 1.35 29.16
N GLY A 749 20.05 2.19 29.81
CA GLY A 749 20.18 3.60 29.47
C GLY A 749 20.76 3.84 28.08
N ASP A 750 21.76 3.05 27.67
CA ASP A 750 22.35 3.12 26.33
C ASP A 750 21.39 2.61 25.23
N LEU A 751 20.61 1.57 25.50
CA LEU A 751 19.57 1.10 24.57
C LEU A 751 18.42 2.11 24.45
N ALA A 752 18.07 2.78 25.54
CA ALA A 752 17.07 3.85 25.54
C ALA A 752 17.53 5.10 24.78
N SER A 753 18.80 5.52 24.94
CA SER A 753 19.35 6.67 24.21
C SER A 753 19.40 6.45 22.70
N ARG A 754 19.54 5.19 22.27
CA ARG A 754 19.46 4.75 20.86
C ARG A 754 18.02 4.46 20.39
N GLU A 755 17.00 4.84 21.18
CA GLU A 755 15.57 4.61 20.91
C GLU A 755 15.17 3.13 20.70
N LYS A 756 15.98 2.17 21.17
CA LYS A 756 15.65 0.73 21.09
C LYS A 756 14.70 0.28 22.20
N LEU A 757 14.71 0.97 23.35
CA LEU A 757 13.78 0.78 24.47
C LEU A 757 13.09 2.09 24.82
N LEU A 758 11.85 1.99 25.29
CA LEU A 758 11.11 3.13 25.83
C LEU A 758 11.32 3.21 27.34
N VAL A 759 11.39 4.43 27.85
CA VAL A 759 11.55 4.72 29.28
C VAL A 759 10.35 5.54 29.75
N GLY A 760 9.76 5.15 30.88
CA GLY A 760 8.61 5.84 31.46
C GLY A 760 8.00 5.09 32.64
N GLU A 761 6.88 5.58 33.16
CA GLU A 761 6.04 4.87 34.13
C GLU A 761 4.86 4.23 33.38
N PHE A 762 4.94 2.93 33.08
CA PHE A 762 3.95 2.25 32.24
C PHE A 762 2.96 1.44 33.07
N HIS A 763 3.42 0.75 34.11
CA HIS A 763 2.57 -0.06 34.97
C HIS A 763 1.71 0.85 35.88
N PRO A 764 0.37 0.69 35.93
CA PRO A 764 -0.51 1.53 36.73
C PRO A 764 -0.15 1.58 38.22
N GLU A 765 0.40 0.48 38.74
CA GLU A 765 0.82 0.33 40.13
C GLU A 765 2.32 0.59 40.37
N GLY A 766 3.11 0.78 39.30
CA GLY A 766 4.55 1.01 39.36
C GLY A 766 4.91 2.33 40.06
N ARG A 767 6.06 2.39 40.73
CA ARG A 767 6.56 3.63 41.39
C ARG A 767 7.96 4.01 40.95
N GLU A 768 8.55 3.22 40.07
CA GLU A 768 9.91 3.38 39.59
C GLU A 768 9.90 3.60 38.08
N GLN A 769 11.01 4.11 37.56
CA GLN A 769 11.21 4.26 36.12
C GLN A 769 11.37 2.88 35.47
N GLU A 770 10.46 2.57 34.56
CA GLU A 770 10.37 1.29 33.86
C GLU A 770 10.90 1.41 32.42
N PHE A 771 11.28 0.26 31.88
CA PHE A 771 11.69 0.08 30.51
C PHE A 771 10.68 -0.84 29.81
N CYS A 772 10.39 -0.57 28.55
CA CYS A 772 9.48 -1.42 27.76
C CYS A 772 9.91 -1.47 26.29
N ASP A 773 9.77 -2.65 25.68
CA ASP A 773 9.93 -2.79 24.23
C ASP A 773 8.81 -2.03 23.48
N PRO A 774 9.14 -1.27 22.40
CA PRO A 774 8.17 -0.48 21.68
C PRO A 774 6.97 -1.27 21.09
N GLU A 775 7.17 -2.52 20.68
CA GLU A 775 6.12 -3.36 20.11
C GLU A 775 5.27 -4.02 21.20
N ALA A 776 5.91 -4.46 22.30
CA ALA A 776 5.19 -4.93 23.49
C ALA A 776 4.23 -3.84 24.01
N LEU A 777 4.72 -2.60 24.18
CA LEU A 777 3.88 -1.47 24.61
C LEU A 777 2.75 -1.16 23.61
N ARG A 778 3.01 -1.24 22.30
CA ARG A 778 1.98 -1.08 21.26
C ARG A 778 0.87 -2.14 21.38
N ARG A 779 1.22 -3.40 21.65
CA ARG A 779 0.26 -4.50 21.84
C ARG A 779 -0.58 -4.28 23.08
N ILE A 780 0.04 -3.88 24.19
CA ILE A 780 -0.64 -3.50 25.44
C ILE A 780 -1.64 -2.37 25.16
N ARG A 781 -1.19 -1.25 24.59
CA ARG A 781 -2.05 -0.09 24.25
C ARG A 781 -3.25 -0.48 23.39
N ARG A 782 -3.02 -1.27 22.34
CA ARG A 782 -4.09 -1.70 21.42
C ARG A 782 -5.15 -2.53 22.14
N ARG A 783 -4.74 -3.43 23.04
CA ARG A 783 -5.68 -4.26 23.81
C ARG A 783 -6.41 -3.49 24.89
N THR A 784 -5.73 -2.55 25.56
CA THR A 784 -6.40 -1.68 26.53
C THR A 784 -7.46 -0.83 25.84
N LEU A 785 -7.15 -0.25 24.68
CA LEU A 785 -8.13 0.47 23.86
C LEU A 785 -9.28 -0.44 23.39
N ALA A 786 -9.01 -1.69 23.01
CA ALA A 786 -10.04 -2.64 22.62
C ALA A 786 -10.97 -2.99 23.79
N LYS A 787 -10.42 -3.17 25.00
CA LYS A 787 -11.19 -3.39 26.23
C LYS A 787 -12.09 -2.20 26.53
N LEU A 788 -11.54 -0.98 26.54
CA LEU A 788 -12.28 0.27 26.75
C LEU A 788 -13.37 0.49 25.68
N ARG A 789 -13.09 0.17 24.40
CA ARG A 789 -14.11 0.24 23.33
C ARG A 789 -15.21 -0.81 23.50
N GLY A 790 -14.86 -1.99 24.02
CA GLY A 790 -15.82 -3.05 24.33
C GLY A 790 -16.83 -2.62 25.39
N GLU A 791 -16.41 -1.81 26.36
CA GLU A 791 -17.29 -1.24 27.40
C GLU A 791 -18.31 -0.23 26.83
N VAL A 792 -18.04 0.34 25.65
CA VAL A 792 -18.90 1.33 24.94
C VAL A 792 -19.45 0.74 23.63
N ALA A 793 -19.44 -0.58 23.47
CA ALA A 793 -19.85 -1.20 22.22
C ALA A 793 -21.36 -1.02 21.98
N PRO A 794 -21.78 -0.68 20.74
CA PRO A 794 -23.20 -0.57 20.40
C PRO A 794 -23.91 -1.90 20.62
N VAL A 795 -25.04 -1.85 21.32
CA VAL A 795 -25.90 -3.01 21.56
C VAL A 795 -26.76 -3.32 20.34
N GLU A 796 -27.23 -4.57 20.22
CA GLU A 796 -28.18 -4.94 19.18
C GLU A 796 -29.46 -4.08 19.25
N ALA A 797 -30.06 -3.81 18.08
CA ALA A 797 -31.29 -3.02 17.97
C ALA A 797 -32.42 -3.54 18.87
N ARG A 798 -32.49 -4.86 19.11
CA ARG A 798 -33.46 -5.48 20.02
C ARG A 798 -33.22 -5.10 21.48
N SER A 799 -31.97 -5.04 21.92
CA SER A 799 -31.60 -4.63 23.28
C SER A 799 -31.90 -3.16 23.49
N TYR A 800 -31.56 -2.30 22.51
CA TYR A 800 -31.90 -0.88 22.54
C TYR A 800 -33.42 -0.64 22.55
N ALA A 801 -34.17 -1.35 21.69
CA ALA A 801 -35.63 -1.24 21.63
C ALA A 801 -36.33 -1.69 22.93
N ARG A 802 -35.75 -2.63 23.69
CA ARG A 802 -36.27 -3.03 25.02
C ARG A 802 -35.91 -2.02 26.11
N PHE A 803 -34.72 -1.46 26.05
CA PHE A 803 -34.24 -0.47 27.01
C PHE A 803 -35.05 0.84 26.91
N LEU A 804 -35.31 1.32 25.69
CA LEU A 804 -35.84 2.66 25.47
C LEU A 804 -37.19 2.92 26.17
N PRO A 805 -38.23 2.04 26.09
CA PRO A 805 -39.48 2.25 26.82
C PRO A 805 -39.27 2.22 28.34
N ALA A 806 -38.46 1.30 28.86
CA ALA A 806 -38.18 1.18 30.29
C ALA A 806 -37.42 2.40 30.84
N TRP A 807 -36.43 2.89 30.10
CA TRP A 807 -35.67 4.09 30.43
C TRP A 807 -36.57 5.33 30.48
N HIS A 808 -37.49 5.45 29.53
CA HIS A 808 -38.48 6.53 29.50
C HIS A 808 -39.69 6.29 30.41
N GLY A 809 -39.71 5.23 31.22
CA GLY A 809 -40.80 4.93 32.16
C GLY A 809 -42.14 4.56 31.51
N ILE A 810 -42.14 4.18 30.23
CA ILE A 810 -43.34 3.81 29.47
C ILE A 810 -43.75 2.38 29.82
N GLY A 811 -44.99 2.18 30.26
CA GLY A 811 -45.56 0.86 30.58
C GLY A 811 -45.13 0.26 31.92
N GLY A 812 -44.43 1.02 32.77
CA GLY A 812 -44.23 0.68 34.17
C GLY A 812 -45.41 1.12 35.03
N ASP A 813 -45.77 0.32 36.04
CA ASP A 813 -46.62 0.78 37.13
C ASP A 813 -45.83 1.84 37.89
N GLY A 814 -46.04 3.12 37.54
CA GLY A 814 -45.26 4.25 38.04
C GLY A 814 -44.97 4.09 39.53
N THR A 815 -43.69 4.17 39.89
CA THR A 815 -43.23 3.99 41.27
C THR A 815 -44.09 4.84 42.21
N PRO A 816 -44.63 4.31 43.33
CA PRO A 816 -45.42 5.09 44.27
C PRO A 816 -44.62 6.31 44.72
N GLY A 817 -45.06 7.52 44.33
CA GLY A 817 -44.34 8.77 44.60
C GLY A 817 -43.81 9.53 43.38
N THR A 818 -43.97 8.98 42.16
CA THR A 818 -43.67 9.74 40.93
C THR A 818 -44.62 10.94 40.84
N ARG A 819 -44.11 12.17 40.94
CA ARG A 819 -44.89 13.40 40.73
C ARG A 819 -44.82 13.75 39.25
N ILE A 820 -45.88 14.34 38.71
CA ILE A 820 -45.92 14.85 37.34
C ILE A 820 -44.70 15.74 37.01
N ASP A 821 -44.17 16.47 38.00
CA ASP A 821 -42.95 17.28 37.90
C ASP A 821 -41.73 16.51 37.35
N GLY A 822 -41.53 15.24 37.75
CA GLY A 822 -40.40 14.43 37.31
C GLY A 822 -40.57 13.87 35.89
N VAL A 823 -41.82 13.77 35.41
CA VAL A 823 -42.10 13.45 33.99
C VAL A 823 -41.90 14.69 33.14
N LEU A 824 -42.32 15.86 33.63
CA LEU A 824 -42.13 17.14 32.95
C LEU A 824 -40.65 17.50 32.80
N GLU A 825 -39.80 17.16 33.79
CA GLU A 825 -38.34 17.32 33.69
C GLU A 825 -37.74 16.62 32.45
N GLN A 826 -38.31 15.49 32.02
CA GLN A 826 -37.82 14.77 30.82
C GLN A 826 -38.18 15.46 29.51
N PHE A 827 -39.19 16.34 29.52
CA PHE A 827 -39.68 17.06 28.34
C PHE A 827 -39.28 18.54 28.34
N GLU A 828 -38.50 19.00 29.33
CA GLU A 828 -38.10 20.41 29.40
C GLU A 828 -37.39 20.84 28.12
N GLY A 829 -37.91 21.90 27.50
CA GLY A 829 -37.34 22.47 26.27
C GLY A 829 -37.59 21.69 24.97
N LEU A 830 -38.31 20.57 25.01
CA LEU A 830 -38.63 19.81 23.80
C LEU A 830 -39.91 20.37 23.12
N PRO A 831 -39.83 20.91 21.89
CA PRO A 831 -41.01 21.41 21.20
C PRO A 831 -41.84 20.24 20.64
N VAL A 832 -43.02 20.02 21.22
CA VAL A 832 -43.98 18.97 20.82
C VAL A 832 -45.37 19.57 20.60
N SER A 833 -46.20 18.92 19.79
CA SER A 833 -47.62 19.30 19.69
C SER A 833 -48.27 19.25 21.08
N PHE A 834 -49.03 20.30 21.44
CA PHE A 834 -49.76 20.32 22.70
C PHE A 834 -50.75 19.15 22.77
N SER A 835 -51.43 18.86 21.65
CA SER A 835 -52.36 17.73 21.54
C SER A 835 -51.68 16.38 21.79
N ASP A 836 -50.50 16.14 21.21
CA ASP A 836 -49.74 14.89 21.44
C ASP A 836 -49.19 14.81 22.87
N LEU A 837 -48.78 15.96 23.43
CA LEU A 837 -48.28 16.05 24.78
C LEU A 837 -49.34 15.61 25.80
N GLU A 838 -50.55 16.16 25.66
CA GLU A 838 -51.68 15.91 26.57
C GLU A 838 -52.32 14.53 26.36
N SER A 839 -52.51 14.11 25.11
CA SER A 839 -53.29 12.89 24.80
C SER A 839 -52.45 11.60 24.77
N MET A 840 -51.15 11.70 24.50
CA MET A 840 -50.28 10.54 24.28
C MET A 840 -49.04 10.53 25.18
N LEU A 841 -48.24 11.59 25.18
CA LEU A 841 -46.91 11.56 25.78
C LEU A 841 -46.93 11.55 27.31
N LEU A 842 -47.74 12.43 27.93
CA LEU A 842 -47.89 12.48 29.38
C LEU A 842 -48.70 11.27 29.90
N PRO A 843 -49.84 10.87 29.32
CA PRO A 843 -50.56 9.66 29.75
C PRO A 843 -49.73 8.38 29.68
N ALA A 844 -48.88 8.23 28.66
CA ALA A 844 -48.03 7.03 28.50
C ALA A 844 -46.96 6.87 29.59
N ARG A 845 -46.56 7.97 30.24
CA ARG A 845 -45.52 8.02 31.29
C ARG A 845 -46.08 8.26 32.68
N PHE A 846 -47.28 8.84 32.75
CA PHE A 846 -48.00 9.11 33.98
C PHE A 846 -49.44 8.59 33.84
N PRO A 847 -49.70 7.31 34.19
CA PRO A 847 -51.00 6.66 33.95
C PRO A 847 -52.22 7.34 34.61
N ARG A 848 -52.00 8.24 35.57
CA ARG A 848 -53.04 9.03 36.26
C ARG A 848 -53.07 10.49 35.82
N PHE A 849 -52.54 10.80 34.64
CA PHE A 849 -52.53 12.14 34.09
C PHE A 849 -53.95 12.66 33.88
N ASP A 850 -54.21 13.85 34.41
CA ASP A 850 -55.41 14.64 34.16
C ASP A 850 -54.94 16.01 33.67
N PRO A 851 -55.47 16.55 32.55
CA PRO A 851 -55.06 17.84 32.01
C PRO A 851 -55.11 18.98 33.02
N ARG A 852 -56.05 18.92 33.98
CA ARG A 852 -56.18 19.89 35.07
C ARG A 852 -54.92 20.00 35.94
N MET A 853 -54.07 18.96 35.95
CA MET A 853 -52.79 19.02 36.65
C MET A 853 -51.81 20.01 36.01
N LEU A 854 -51.82 20.15 34.68
CA LEU A 854 -51.01 21.17 34.01
C LEU A 854 -51.56 22.57 34.28
N ASP A 855 -52.89 22.71 34.28
CA ASP A 855 -53.55 23.97 34.62
C ASP A 855 -53.22 24.40 36.06
N GLU A 856 -53.28 23.47 37.02
CA GLU A 856 -52.91 23.70 38.42
C GLU A 856 -51.44 24.12 38.55
N LEU A 857 -50.51 23.41 37.89
CA LEU A 857 -49.08 23.75 37.92
C LEU A 857 -48.79 25.10 37.25
N GLY A 858 -49.50 25.42 36.17
CA GLY A 858 -49.41 26.70 35.48
C GLY A 858 -49.95 27.83 36.35
N ALA A 859 -51.10 27.63 37.00
CA ALA A 859 -51.72 28.59 37.91
C ALA A 859 -50.88 28.84 39.17
N GLU A 860 -50.20 27.81 39.69
CA GLU A 860 -49.21 27.93 40.77
C GLU A 860 -47.90 28.62 40.33
N GLY A 861 -47.73 28.87 39.03
CA GLY A 861 -46.52 29.48 38.46
C GLY A 861 -45.30 28.55 38.48
N ARG A 862 -45.51 27.24 38.63
CA ARG A 862 -44.43 26.23 38.72
C ARG A 862 -43.90 25.83 37.35
N ILE A 863 -44.78 25.87 36.34
CA ILE A 863 -44.43 25.60 34.95
C ILE A 863 -44.72 26.83 34.08
N VAL A 864 -43.94 26.95 33.01
CA VAL A 864 -44.14 27.91 31.92
C VAL A 864 -44.15 27.11 30.64
N TRP A 865 -45.12 27.39 29.77
CA TRP A 865 -45.09 26.88 28.41
C TRP A 865 -44.68 28.02 27.48
N VAL A 866 -43.86 27.70 26.49
CA VAL A 866 -43.41 28.63 25.45
C VAL A 866 -43.89 28.07 24.12
N GLY A 867 -44.52 28.93 23.31
CA GLY A 867 -44.88 28.58 21.94
C GLY A 867 -43.63 28.42 21.07
N CYS A 868 -43.59 27.35 20.28
CA CYS A 868 -42.50 27.03 19.35
C CYS A 868 -43.01 26.90 17.90
N GLY A 869 -44.08 27.63 17.57
CA GLY A 869 -44.71 27.67 16.25
C GLY A 869 -46.07 26.98 16.20
N ALA A 870 -46.97 27.53 15.37
CA ALA A 870 -48.32 27.03 15.18
C ALA A 870 -48.35 25.73 14.34
N LEU A 871 -49.31 24.85 14.64
CA LEU A 871 -49.63 23.64 13.89
C LEU A 871 -51.11 23.70 13.46
N GLY A 872 -51.41 24.62 12.55
CA GLY A 872 -52.78 24.93 12.13
C GLY A 872 -53.51 25.84 13.12
N GLU A 873 -54.82 25.99 12.97
CA GLU A 873 -55.62 26.97 13.73
C GLU A 873 -55.96 26.52 15.17
N ARG A 874 -55.75 25.24 15.51
CA ARG A 874 -56.23 24.64 16.76
C ARG A 874 -55.17 23.91 17.59
N ASP A 875 -53.93 23.88 17.11
CA ASP A 875 -52.82 23.20 17.79
C ASP A 875 -51.51 23.95 17.53
N GLY A 876 -50.53 23.73 18.40
CA GLY A 876 -49.24 24.40 18.33
C GLY A 876 -48.15 23.56 18.95
N ARG A 877 -46.91 23.78 18.52
CA ARG A 877 -45.76 23.24 19.23
C ARG A 877 -45.55 24.06 20.48
N VAL A 878 -45.48 23.38 21.62
CA VAL A 878 -45.14 24.00 22.90
C VAL A 878 -43.93 23.30 23.48
N ALA A 879 -43.08 24.06 24.15
CA ALA A 879 -42.05 23.54 25.05
C ALA A 879 -42.45 23.91 26.48
N LEU A 880 -42.46 22.91 27.37
CA LEU A 880 -42.68 23.13 28.80
C LEU A 880 -41.35 23.36 29.51
N TYR A 881 -41.37 24.22 30.52
CA TYR A 881 -40.23 24.50 31.38
C TYR A 881 -40.72 24.63 32.81
N ARG A 882 -39.92 24.20 33.79
CA ARG A 882 -40.11 24.71 35.15
C ARG A 882 -39.66 26.17 35.19
N ARG A 883 -40.39 26.98 35.97
CA ARG A 883 -40.21 28.44 36.02
C ARG A 883 -38.77 28.85 36.37
N ASP A 884 -38.11 28.11 37.25
CA ASP A 884 -36.73 28.35 37.70
C ASP A 884 -35.66 27.91 36.68
N ARG A 885 -36.02 27.09 35.70
CA ARG A 885 -35.11 26.56 34.67
C ARG A 885 -35.28 27.24 33.32
N LEU A 886 -36.37 27.97 33.10
CA LEU A 886 -36.65 28.68 31.84
C LEU A 886 -35.44 29.50 31.36
N ALA A 887 -34.84 30.32 32.22
CA ALA A 887 -33.70 31.16 31.84
C ALA A 887 -32.41 30.39 31.52
N LEU A 888 -32.31 29.11 31.93
CA LEU A 888 -31.16 28.24 31.67
C LEU A 888 -31.34 27.40 30.39
N LEU A 889 -32.58 27.04 30.07
CA LEU A 889 -32.88 26.04 29.04
C LEU A 889 -33.57 26.62 27.81
N ALA A 890 -34.28 27.74 27.93
CA ALA A 890 -34.88 28.39 26.78
C ALA A 890 -33.83 29.24 26.06
N ASP A 891 -33.74 29.06 24.75
CA ASP A 891 -32.99 29.99 23.91
C ASP A 891 -33.66 31.37 23.97
N PRO A 892 -32.87 32.46 23.99
CA PRO A 892 -33.44 33.79 23.88
C PRO A 892 -34.21 33.89 22.55
N PRO A 893 -35.48 34.34 22.57
CA PRO A 893 -36.26 34.44 21.34
C PRO A 893 -35.56 35.38 20.35
N GLU A 894 -35.50 34.99 19.08
CA GLU A 894 -35.09 35.90 18.02
C GLU A 894 -36.09 37.05 17.96
N LYS A 895 -35.60 38.30 18.06
CA LYS A 895 -36.48 39.46 17.89
C LYS A 895 -36.92 39.51 16.42
N PRO A 896 -38.24 39.55 16.13
CA PRO A 896 -38.70 39.75 14.76
C PRO A 896 -38.09 41.02 14.17
N GLU A 897 -37.65 40.97 12.90
CA GLU A 897 -37.06 42.14 12.22
C GLU A 897 -38.05 43.31 12.03
N ALA A 898 -39.36 43.08 12.22
CA ALA A 898 -40.41 44.08 12.06
C ALA A 898 -41.50 43.98 13.17
N CYS A 899 -41.25 44.59 14.33
CA CYS A 899 -42.30 44.80 15.33
C CYS A 899 -43.22 45.97 14.91
N GLU A 900 -44.52 45.71 14.73
CA GLU A 900 -45.53 46.78 14.60
C GLU A 900 -45.80 47.51 15.93
N ALA A 901 -46.49 48.66 15.88
CA ALA A 901 -46.82 49.45 17.08
C ALA A 901 -47.63 48.67 18.14
N ILE A 902 -48.46 47.71 17.71
CA ILE A 902 -49.19 46.82 18.62
C ILE A 902 -48.26 45.92 19.45
N HIS A 903 -47.21 45.36 18.83
CA HIS A 903 -46.22 44.53 19.52
C HIS A 903 -45.49 45.33 20.61
N HIS A 904 -45.09 46.57 20.29
CA HIS A 904 -44.42 47.44 21.27
C HIS A 904 -45.34 47.83 22.42
N ALA A 905 -46.61 48.14 22.15
CA ALA A 905 -47.58 48.49 23.18
C ALA A 905 -47.88 47.31 24.12
N LEU A 906 -48.06 46.11 23.57
CA LEU A 906 -48.26 44.88 24.35
C LEU A 906 -47.02 44.53 25.18
N LEU A 907 -45.83 44.60 24.59
CA LEU A 907 -44.57 44.33 25.28
C LEU A 907 -44.33 45.33 26.42
N GLU A 908 -44.51 46.63 26.18
CA GLU A 908 -44.38 47.67 27.22
C GLU A 908 -45.36 47.44 28.38
N HIS A 909 -46.61 47.07 28.07
CA HIS A 909 -47.60 46.74 29.10
C HIS A 909 -47.16 45.54 29.95
N LEU A 910 -46.71 44.45 29.31
CA LEU A 910 -46.28 43.22 29.99
C LEU A 910 -44.99 43.44 30.79
N GLU A 911 -44.06 44.26 30.30
CA GLU A 911 -42.83 44.65 31.03
C GLU A 911 -43.17 45.47 32.29
N THR A 912 -44.17 46.34 32.21
CA THR A 912 -44.52 47.27 33.30
C THR A 912 -45.46 46.64 34.34
N ARG A 913 -46.45 45.85 33.90
CA ARG A 913 -47.54 45.31 34.74
C ARG A 913 -47.35 43.83 35.06
N GLY A 914 -46.48 43.12 34.35
CA GLY A 914 -46.31 41.67 34.47
C GLY A 914 -47.42 40.90 33.75
N ALA A 915 -47.76 39.73 34.26
CA ALA A 915 -48.82 38.90 33.69
C ALA A 915 -50.18 39.62 33.77
N SER A 916 -50.82 39.83 32.62
CA SER A 916 -52.11 40.52 32.49
C SER A 916 -53.18 39.60 31.91
N PHE A 917 -54.44 39.82 32.27
CA PHE A 917 -55.55 39.09 31.64
C PHE A 917 -55.74 39.55 30.18
N PHE A 918 -56.23 38.68 29.30
CA PHE A 918 -56.44 39.04 27.89
C PHE A 918 -57.34 40.26 27.71
N ALA A 919 -58.40 40.38 28.54
CA ALA A 919 -59.27 41.55 28.55
C ALA A 919 -58.55 42.87 28.95
N GLU A 920 -57.46 42.79 29.71
CA GLU A 920 -56.62 43.96 30.01
C GLU A 920 -55.72 44.30 28.82
N LEU A 921 -55.19 43.29 28.11
CA LEU A 921 -54.40 43.48 26.89
C LEU A 921 -55.23 44.08 25.74
N GLU A 922 -56.53 43.74 25.65
CA GLU A 922 -57.47 44.38 24.72
C GLU A 922 -57.63 45.90 24.94
N THR A 923 -57.32 46.40 26.14
CA THR A 923 -57.37 47.85 26.43
C THR A 923 -56.08 48.60 26.05
N VAL A 924 -55.00 47.88 25.72
CA VAL A 924 -53.67 48.44 25.44
C VAL A 924 -53.57 48.96 24.00
N ALA A 925 -54.23 48.31 23.05
CA ALA A 925 -54.27 48.70 21.65
C ALA A 925 -55.70 48.54 21.08
N PRO A 926 -56.29 49.57 20.42
CA PRO A 926 -57.65 49.51 19.88
C PRO A 926 -57.67 48.78 18.52
N GLU A 927 -57.35 47.48 18.52
CA GLU A 927 -57.36 46.58 17.37
C GLU A 927 -58.30 45.39 17.63
N ASP A 928 -58.58 44.58 16.60
CA ASP A 928 -59.43 43.37 16.74
C ASP A 928 -58.76 42.32 17.66
N SER A 929 -59.54 41.60 18.46
CA SER A 929 -59.07 40.56 19.39
C SER A 929 -58.24 39.49 18.68
N GLY A 930 -58.58 39.17 17.42
CA GLY A 930 -57.79 38.26 16.58
C GLY A 930 -56.38 38.80 16.30
N ARG A 931 -56.26 40.10 16.02
CA ARG A 931 -54.98 40.75 15.73
C ARG A 931 -54.11 40.94 16.97
N ILE A 932 -54.73 41.13 18.14
CA ILE A 932 -54.03 41.13 19.43
C ILE A 932 -53.51 39.73 19.75
N LEU A 933 -54.28 38.68 19.46
CA LEU A 933 -53.86 37.30 19.65
C LEU A 933 -52.69 36.95 18.72
N ASP A 934 -52.76 37.31 17.44
CA ASP A 934 -51.68 37.10 16.47
C ASP A 934 -50.39 37.81 16.93
N ALA A 935 -50.48 39.07 17.38
CA ALA A 935 -49.34 39.83 17.90
C ALA A 935 -48.77 39.33 19.25
N LEU A 936 -49.48 38.45 19.97
CA LEU A 936 -48.97 37.75 21.16
C LEU A 936 -48.28 36.43 20.81
N TRP A 937 -48.57 35.88 19.63
CA TRP A 937 -47.94 34.67 19.10
C TRP A 937 -46.68 34.97 18.28
N ASP A 938 -46.64 36.12 17.61
CA ASP A 938 -45.45 36.72 16.98
C ASP A 938 -44.42 37.16 18.03
#